data_AF-A0A7I8KWA9-F1
#
_entry.id   AF-A0A7I8KWA9-F1
#
_cell.length_a   1.000
_cell.length_b   1.000
_cell.length_c   1.000
_cell.angle_alpha   90.00
_cell.angle_beta   90.00
_cell.angle_gamma   90.00
#
_symmetry.space_group_name_H-M   'P 1'
#
loop_
_entity.id
_entity.type
_entity.pdbx_description
1 polymer ?
#
loop_
_entity_poly.entity_id
_entity_poly.type
_entity_poly.pdbx_seq_one_letter_code
_entity_poly.pdbx_strand_id
1 'polypeptide(L)'
;MVQNGTLSGPTLDDEFFGLLNPDLVPRCYIEYALERLSHSKTCWFTPALFLSEQYEKLLKSKHEMTSGRISLLPGLVYVHRDHITPSKVYFYGPKINVSNRVIRQYKDDLETSCGMRSVDLLPRVISESANRHTDVYRRILSTLRNGITIGGKRFDFLVFSASQLKDSSVWMFASRPGLCAADIRRSMGNFSHIRNVAKYAARLGQSFGSSTETLVVSRHEVEMIPDVENAGGYLFSDGIGKISATFAKEVAVKCDQRITTSSAFQIRYGGFKGVVAMDPTSRVKLSLRKSMSKFDSNNTKLDVLAYSKPQACYLNRQLITLLSTLGINDQVFGRKQEELVAQLDKMLTDPVKALEFLNTINHGEMVGILKEMLLCGYSPGEEPFLSMMLWTFRASRLLELRTRSRIFIPMGRSMMGCLDETRTLEYGEVFVQVSCHSDRQLQNGGLAMFSESSRSGDSSSLAVVTGEVIVSKNPCLHPGDLRTLLAVDVPALHHMVDCVVFPQKGERSYIYMDHFDIPFFNSSLVSVLCNFFEIRRPLCYRRPHPNECSGSDLDGDVYFVSWDPELTPPRQVPPMDYTPVPQATLNRDVMIEDVEEYFANYIVNNSLGVISNAHTVFADREPRMAESEVCLELAKLFSIAVDFPKTGVPAEIPPHLVVREYPDFMQKLDKVTYESKRVIGKLFRAVRDHDPSARPKKFTRMDAMLSYDRDMEVNGFRDHLEDASFFKGEYDFKLGNLMDYYEIKTEAEILSGVVMSASKTFDKYEDGEAVRLVVRSLKKEVRGWFNQCGSAPEDETDDTSLAKASAWYHVTYHQDYWGCYNEGLDRPHFLSFPWCVYEKLILTKQRKKGMPAGRRAAVGKAGGISQDTGLNVSPCICTY
;
A
#
# COMPACT_ATOMS: atom_id res chain seq x y z
N MET A 1 25.50 10.77 -11.04
CA MET A 1 26.78 10.11 -11.42
C MET A 1 27.97 10.69 -10.67
N VAL A 2 28.39 11.95 -10.90
CA VAL A 2 29.53 12.56 -10.16
C VAL A 2 29.34 12.52 -8.64
N GLN A 3 28.16 12.91 -8.15
CA GLN A 3 27.84 12.88 -6.71
C GLN A 3 27.88 11.48 -6.08
N ASN A 4 27.71 10.44 -6.90
CA ASN A 4 27.72 9.04 -6.47
C ASN A 4 29.11 8.40 -6.64
N GLY A 5 30.12 9.17 -7.09
CA GLY A 5 31.46 8.66 -7.34
C GLY A 5 31.59 7.74 -8.56
N THR A 6 30.55 7.65 -9.40
CA THR A 6 30.57 6.87 -10.65
C THR A 6 31.45 7.52 -11.71
N LEU A 7 31.51 8.85 -11.70
CA LEU A 7 32.30 9.66 -12.61
C LEU A 7 33.21 10.59 -11.83
N SER A 8 34.45 10.69 -12.27
CA SER A 8 35.40 11.68 -11.79
C SER A 8 35.07 13.04 -12.42
N GLY A 9 34.73 14.04 -11.62
CA GLY A 9 34.43 15.39 -12.13
C GLY A 9 35.52 15.96 -13.06
N PRO A 10 36.82 15.82 -12.71
CA PRO A 10 37.93 16.26 -13.58
C PRO A 10 38.03 15.59 -14.95
N THR A 11 37.36 14.46 -15.18
CA THR A 11 37.42 13.71 -16.46
C THR A 11 36.24 14.02 -17.38
N LEU A 12 35.44 15.05 -17.06
CA LEU A 12 34.32 15.51 -17.88
C LEU A 12 34.78 16.73 -18.69
N ASP A 13 35.40 16.47 -19.83
CA ASP A 13 35.93 17.46 -20.76
C ASP A 13 34.99 17.74 -21.94
N ASP A 14 35.40 18.62 -22.85
CA ASP A 14 34.61 19.00 -24.02
C ASP A 14 34.33 17.81 -24.95
N GLU A 15 35.21 16.80 -24.98
CA GLU A 15 35.00 15.57 -25.74
C GLU A 15 33.82 14.78 -25.16
N PHE A 16 33.79 14.57 -23.85
CA PHE A 16 32.66 13.92 -23.17
C PHE A 16 31.34 14.66 -23.45
N PHE A 17 31.32 15.99 -23.30
CA PHE A 17 30.09 16.76 -23.55
C PHE A 17 29.70 16.80 -25.04
N GLY A 18 30.66 16.75 -25.96
CA GLY A 18 30.42 16.60 -27.39
C GLY A 18 29.70 15.30 -27.74
N LEU A 19 30.06 14.20 -27.08
CA LEU A 19 29.42 12.88 -27.21
C LEU A 19 28.00 12.81 -26.60
N LEU A 20 27.59 13.85 -25.87
CA LEU A 20 26.22 14.01 -25.35
C LEU A 20 25.37 14.97 -26.18
N ASN A 21 25.88 15.44 -27.31
CA ASN A 21 25.12 16.34 -28.19
C ASN A 21 24.06 15.55 -28.99
N PRO A 22 22.76 15.81 -28.78
CA PRO A 22 21.69 15.11 -29.49
C PRO A 22 21.65 15.40 -31.00
N ASP A 23 22.32 16.45 -31.46
CA ASP A 23 22.47 16.75 -32.89
C ASP A 23 23.50 15.83 -33.57
N LEU A 24 24.41 15.23 -32.80
CA LEU A 24 25.48 14.36 -33.29
C LEU A 24 25.19 12.88 -33.08
N VAL A 25 24.55 12.54 -31.95
CA VAL A 25 24.21 11.17 -31.58
C VAL A 25 22.72 11.10 -31.28
N PRO A 26 21.98 10.09 -31.80
CA PRO A 26 20.57 9.92 -31.48
C PRO A 26 20.33 9.93 -29.97
N ARG A 27 19.36 10.73 -29.52
CA ARG A 27 19.06 10.91 -28.10
C ARG A 27 18.82 9.59 -27.35
N CYS A 28 18.21 8.61 -27.99
CA CYS A 28 18.00 7.29 -27.40
C CYS A 28 19.32 6.56 -27.06
N TYR A 29 20.37 6.72 -27.86
CA TYR A 29 21.68 6.10 -27.63
C TYR A 29 22.42 6.80 -26.50
N ILE A 30 22.33 8.13 -26.46
CA ILE A 30 22.89 8.94 -25.36
C ILE A 30 22.24 8.52 -24.04
N GLU A 31 20.91 8.47 -23.98
CA GLU A 31 20.17 8.10 -22.77
C GLU A 31 20.51 6.68 -22.31
N TYR A 32 20.57 5.71 -23.23
CA TYR A 32 20.96 4.33 -22.90
C TYR A 32 22.40 4.21 -22.40
N ALA A 33 23.37 4.86 -23.06
CA ALA A 33 24.77 4.80 -22.67
C ALA A 33 25.02 5.47 -21.31
N LEU A 34 24.37 6.62 -21.05
CA LEU A 34 24.40 7.29 -19.76
C LEU A 34 23.76 6.44 -18.65
N GLU A 35 22.67 5.74 -18.96
CA GLU A 35 22.02 4.85 -18.01
C GLU A 35 22.93 3.67 -17.63
N ARG A 36 23.58 3.03 -18.61
CA ARG A 36 24.61 1.99 -18.37
C ARG A 36 25.75 2.51 -17.51
N LEU A 37 26.25 3.70 -17.84
CA LEU A 37 27.34 4.34 -17.09
C LEU A 37 26.94 4.61 -15.65
N SER A 38 25.69 5.04 -15.40
CA SER A 38 25.19 5.40 -14.07
C SER A 38 25.08 4.25 -13.07
N HIS A 39 24.91 3.02 -13.56
CA HIS A 39 24.78 1.81 -12.73
C HIS A 39 26.12 1.10 -12.47
N SER A 40 27.24 1.65 -12.94
CA SER A 40 28.54 1.07 -12.67
C SER A 40 28.93 1.23 -11.20
N LYS A 41 29.37 0.12 -10.58
CA LYS A 41 29.89 0.09 -9.20
C LYS A 41 31.31 0.66 -9.07
N THR A 42 32.01 0.85 -10.19
CA THR A 42 33.38 1.39 -10.24
C THR A 42 33.40 2.78 -10.85
N CYS A 43 34.29 3.63 -10.36
CA CYS A 43 34.48 4.96 -10.94
C CYS A 43 35.12 4.84 -12.33
N TRP A 44 34.52 5.48 -13.33
CA TRP A 44 35.10 5.60 -14.66
C TRP A 44 36.04 6.80 -14.71
N PHE A 45 37.26 6.55 -15.16
CA PHE A 45 38.29 7.57 -15.35
C PHE A 45 38.38 8.05 -16.81
N THR A 46 37.77 7.33 -17.75
CA THR A 46 37.73 7.65 -19.19
C THR A 46 36.30 7.54 -19.75
N PRO A 47 35.36 8.38 -19.28
CA PRO A 47 33.95 8.24 -19.64
C PRO A 47 33.65 8.52 -21.12
N ALA A 48 34.43 9.37 -21.80
CA ALA A 48 34.30 9.61 -23.24
C ALA A 48 34.57 8.34 -24.06
N LEU A 49 35.65 7.63 -23.76
CA LEU A 49 35.98 6.35 -24.41
C LEU A 49 34.87 5.31 -24.22
N PHE A 50 34.32 5.21 -23.01
CA PHE A 50 33.20 4.32 -22.74
C PHE A 50 31.99 4.65 -23.64
N LEU A 51 31.60 5.93 -23.74
CA LEU A 51 30.48 6.33 -24.60
C LEU A 51 30.74 5.97 -26.06
N SER A 52 31.94 6.26 -26.58
CA SER A 52 32.33 5.90 -27.95
C SER A 52 32.25 4.40 -28.22
N GLU A 53 32.79 3.57 -27.31
CA GLU A 53 32.69 2.10 -27.43
C GLU A 53 31.25 1.59 -27.36
N GLN A 54 30.41 2.20 -26.51
CA GLN A 54 28.99 1.85 -26.45
C GLN A 54 28.29 2.23 -27.76
N TYR A 55 28.51 3.44 -28.28
CA TYR A 55 27.91 3.87 -29.54
C TYR A 55 28.32 2.98 -30.71
N GLU A 56 29.59 2.55 -30.78
CA GLU A 56 30.02 1.58 -31.80
C GLU A 56 29.31 0.23 -31.70
N LYS A 57 29.07 -0.26 -30.47
CA LYS A 57 28.30 -1.50 -30.24
C LYS A 57 26.85 -1.34 -30.68
N LEU A 58 26.24 -0.20 -30.36
CA LEU A 58 24.85 0.11 -30.71
C LEU A 58 24.66 0.23 -32.22
N LEU A 59 25.59 0.87 -32.93
CA LEU A 59 25.56 1.03 -34.39
C LEU A 59 25.70 -0.30 -35.16
N LYS A 60 26.27 -1.34 -34.53
CA LYS A 60 26.43 -2.68 -35.12
C LYS A 60 25.23 -3.61 -34.87
N SER A 61 24.27 -3.21 -34.04
CA SER A 61 23.09 -4.02 -33.70
C SER A 61 22.05 -4.04 -34.83
N LYS A 62 21.41 -5.20 -35.06
CA LYS A 62 20.30 -5.36 -36.03
C LYS A 62 18.94 -4.96 -35.47
N HIS A 63 18.83 -4.72 -34.17
CA HIS A 63 17.55 -4.40 -33.51
C HIS A 63 17.36 -2.89 -33.32
N GLU A 64 16.18 -2.37 -33.65
CA GLU A 64 15.78 -1.03 -33.24
C GLU A 64 15.74 -0.96 -31.70
N MET A 65 16.53 -0.05 -31.13
CA MET A 65 16.61 0.08 -29.69
C MET A 65 15.32 0.65 -29.10
N THR A 66 14.83 -0.02 -28.07
CA THR A 66 13.90 0.60 -27.11
C THR A 66 14.70 1.48 -26.14
N SER A 67 14.12 2.61 -25.71
CA SER A 67 14.71 3.42 -24.65
C SER A 67 15.06 2.56 -23.43
N GLY A 68 16.15 2.88 -22.72
CA GLY A 68 16.45 2.26 -21.43
C GLY A 68 15.32 2.48 -20.40
N ARG A 69 14.51 3.53 -20.60
CA ARG A 69 13.30 3.79 -19.83
C ARG A 69 12.18 2.83 -20.20
N ILE A 70 11.57 2.26 -19.17
CA ILE A 70 10.41 1.36 -19.29
C ILE A 70 9.19 2.15 -19.76
N SER A 71 8.43 1.57 -20.69
CA SER A 71 7.13 2.11 -21.11
C SER A 71 6.11 1.98 -19.96
N LEU A 72 5.79 3.10 -19.31
CA LEU A 72 4.94 3.11 -18.12
C LEU A 72 3.46 2.82 -18.43
N LEU A 73 2.80 2.08 -17.54
CA LEU A 73 1.34 1.91 -17.57
C LEU A 73 0.59 3.22 -17.30
N PRO A 74 -0.67 3.36 -17.79
CA PRO A 74 -1.51 4.50 -17.44
C PRO A 74 -1.62 4.69 -15.92
N GLY A 75 -1.42 5.93 -15.45
CA GLY A 75 -1.43 6.25 -14.02
C GLY A 75 -0.06 6.25 -13.34
N LEU A 76 1.03 5.97 -14.05
CA LEU A 76 2.40 6.15 -13.58
C LEU A 76 3.08 7.34 -14.25
N VAL A 77 3.97 8.02 -13.54
CA VAL A 77 4.74 9.16 -14.05
C VAL A 77 6.20 9.12 -13.60
N TYR A 78 7.08 9.64 -14.45
CA TYR A 78 8.48 9.88 -14.12
C TYR A 78 8.63 11.23 -13.39
N VAL A 79 9.26 11.21 -12.21
CA VAL A 79 9.41 12.37 -11.33
C VAL A 79 10.86 12.45 -10.83
N HIS A 80 11.51 13.60 -10.99
CA HIS A 80 12.83 13.81 -10.42
C HIS A 80 12.76 14.03 -8.90
N ARG A 81 13.73 13.49 -8.16
CA ARG A 81 13.78 13.58 -6.68
C ARG A 81 15.12 14.12 -6.21
N ASP A 82 15.08 15.10 -5.32
CA ASP A 82 16.30 15.69 -4.76
C ASP A 82 16.34 15.45 -3.25
N HIS A 83 17.48 15.02 -2.72
CA HIS A 83 17.66 14.79 -1.28
C HIS A 83 18.50 15.90 -0.69
N ILE A 84 17.98 16.54 0.34
CA ILE A 84 18.64 17.65 1.00
C ILE A 84 19.01 17.20 2.39
N THR A 85 20.32 17.07 2.56
CA THR A 85 20.94 16.78 3.85
C THR A 85 21.37 18.09 4.51
N PRO A 86 21.73 18.07 5.81
CA PRO A 86 22.29 19.24 6.49
C PRO A 86 23.49 19.90 5.78
N SER A 87 24.24 19.17 4.95
CA SER A 87 25.48 19.65 4.32
C SER A 87 25.46 19.64 2.79
N LYS A 88 24.69 18.76 2.14
CA LYS A 88 24.71 18.57 0.67
C LYS A 88 23.31 18.36 0.08
N VAL A 89 23.17 18.64 -1.21
CA VAL A 89 22.01 18.30 -2.04
C VAL A 89 22.42 17.18 -2.99
N TYR A 90 21.65 16.10 -3.04
CA TYR A 90 21.85 14.97 -3.94
C TYR A 90 20.72 14.92 -4.97
N PHE A 91 21.07 14.78 -6.23
CA PHE A 91 20.10 14.73 -7.32
C PHE A 91 19.86 13.28 -7.73
N TYR A 92 18.59 12.85 -7.72
CA TYR A 92 18.16 11.52 -8.12
C TYR A 92 17.08 11.58 -9.22
N GLY A 93 16.98 10.50 -9.98
CA GLY A 93 15.83 10.24 -10.84
C GLY A 93 16.13 10.21 -12.35
N PRO A 94 15.08 10.17 -13.18
CA PRO A 94 13.66 10.22 -12.79
C PRO A 94 13.15 8.92 -12.13
N LYS A 95 12.34 9.06 -11.07
CA LYS A 95 11.71 7.99 -10.30
C LYS A 95 10.30 7.71 -10.82
N ILE A 96 9.83 6.47 -10.76
CA ILE A 96 8.46 6.13 -11.15
C ILE A 96 7.54 6.28 -9.93
N ASN A 97 6.52 7.13 -10.05
CA ASN A 97 5.55 7.40 -9.02
C ASN A 97 4.13 7.18 -9.55
N VAL A 98 3.22 6.80 -8.64
CA VAL A 98 1.77 6.79 -8.95
C VAL A 98 1.31 8.23 -9.14
N SER A 99 0.56 8.46 -10.21
CA SER A 99 0.01 9.77 -10.55
C SER A 99 -1.04 10.23 -9.54
N ASN A 100 -1.21 11.55 -9.43
CA ASN A 100 -2.25 12.18 -8.63
C ASN A 100 -3.01 13.21 -9.46
N ARG A 101 -4.07 13.79 -8.89
CA ARG A 101 -4.96 14.73 -9.58
C ARG A 101 -4.21 15.89 -10.24
N VAL A 102 -3.25 16.49 -9.53
CA VAL A 102 -2.53 17.68 -10.01
C VAL A 102 -1.48 17.29 -11.07
N ILE A 103 -0.75 16.20 -10.85
CA ILE A 103 0.19 15.62 -11.83
C ILE A 103 -0.53 15.36 -13.17
N ARG A 104 -1.76 14.83 -13.15
CA ARG A 104 -2.53 14.59 -14.37
C ARG A 104 -2.93 15.88 -15.08
N GLN A 105 -3.28 16.92 -14.32
CA GLN A 105 -3.71 18.20 -14.88
C GLN A 105 -2.57 18.97 -15.54
N TYR A 106 -1.35 18.87 -14.98
CA TYR A 106 -0.16 19.59 -15.46
C TYR A 106 0.87 18.62 -16.08
N LYS A 107 0.39 17.60 -16.82
CA LYS A 107 1.26 16.53 -17.37
C LYS A 107 2.32 17.08 -18.33
N ASP A 108 1.94 18.03 -19.19
CA ASP A 108 2.86 18.62 -20.18
C ASP A 108 3.98 19.43 -19.50
N ASP A 109 3.71 19.97 -18.30
CA ASP A 109 4.71 20.66 -17.49
C ASP A 109 5.68 19.69 -16.80
N LEU A 110 5.36 18.39 -16.68
CA LEU A 110 6.28 17.37 -16.15
C LEU A 110 7.37 16.98 -17.15
N GLU A 111 7.02 16.92 -18.44
CA GLU A 111 7.90 16.47 -19.51
C GLU A 111 8.68 17.63 -20.16
N THR A 112 8.12 18.83 -20.15
CA THR A 112 8.80 20.03 -20.63
C THR A 112 9.75 20.60 -19.58
N SER A 113 10.56 21.57 -20.01
CA SER A 113 11.61 22.22 -19.24
C SER A 113 11.23 22.70 -17.81
N CYS A 114 9.95 22.78 -17.42
CA CYS A 114 9.47 23.31 -16.14
C CYS A 114 8.93 22.21 -15.19
N GLY A 115 9.80 21.28 -14.79
CA GLY A 115 9.38 20.07 -14.08
C GLY A 115 8.88 20.27 -12.64
N MET A 116 8.15 19.27 -12.15
CA MET A 116 7.80 19.09 -10.74
C MET A 116 8.75 18.09 -10.07
N ARG A 117 9.22 18.40 -8.85
CA ARG A 117 10.20 17.59 -8.11
C ARG A 117 9.71 17.22 -6.72
N SER A 118 10.08 16.02 -6.26
CA SER A 118 9.94 15.63 -4.86
C SER A 118 11.25 15.92 -4.13
N VAL A 119 11.19 16.56 -2.97
CA VAL A 119 12.38 16.91 -2.18
C VAL A 119 12.29 16.29 -0.80
N ASP A 120 13.28 15.45 -0.44
CA ASP A 120 13.36 14.85 0.89
C ASP A 120 14.32 15.63 1.79
N LEU A 121 13.87 15.97 2.99
CA LEU A 121 14.66 16.65 3.99
C LEU A 121 15.02 15.67 5.10
N LEU A 122 16.31 15.30 5.21
CA LEU A 122 16.76 14.33 6.21
C LEU A 122 17.05 15.01 7.56
N PRO A 123 16.32 14.69 8.64
CA PRO A 123 16.69 15.11 9.98
C PRO A 123 17.82 14.21 10.50
N ARG A 124 19.00 14.78 10.79
CA ARG A 124 20.00 14.08 11.62
C ARG A 124 19.88 14.57 13.06
N VAL A 125 19.46 13.64 13.93
CA VAL A 125 19.56 13.64 15.39
C VAL A 125 18.95 14.86 16.10
N ILE A 126 17.82 14.62 16.79
CA ILE A 126 17.34 15.51 17.85
C ILE A 126 18.37 15.42 18.99
N SER A 127 19.23 16.42 19.07
CA SER A 127 20.04 16.67 20.27
C SER A 127 19.09 17.03 21.42
N GLU A 128 19.33 16.51 22.62
CA GLU A 128 18.65 16.89 23.88
C GLU A 128 18.86 18.37 24.29
N SER A 129 19.31 19.23 23.38
CA SER A 129 19.53 20.64 23.67
C SER A 129 18.23 21.44 23.54
N ALA A 130 18.03 22.35 24.51
CA ALA A 130 16.82 23.17 24.67
C ALA A 130 16.50 24.12 23.49
N ASN A 131 17.33 24.17 22.45
CA ASN A 131 17.16 25.11 21.34
C ASN A 131 16.47 24.43 20.16
N ARG A 132 15.14 24.55 20.09
CA ARG A 132 14.28 23.92 19.07
C ARG A 132 14.61 24.36 17.62
N HIS A 133 15.32 25.49 17.42
CA HIS A 133 15.70 26.02 16.11
C HIS A 133 17.21 25.87 15.80
N THR A 134 17.62 24.64 15.53
CA THR A 134 18.99 24.28 15.14
C THR A 134 19.37 24.83 13.75
N ASP A 135 20.65 24.73 13.37
CA ASP A 135 21.10 25.08 12.02
C ASP A 135 20.43 24.20 10.94
N VAL A 136 20.11 22.95 11.29
CA VAL A 136 19.36 22.01 10.42
C VAL A 136 17.96 22.55 10.16
N TYR A 137 17.26 22.99 11.21
CA TYR A 137 15.95 23.62 11.08
C TYR A 137 16.01 24.85 10.16
N ARG A 138 16.98 25.74 10.35
CA ARG A 138 17.15 26.93 9.51
C ARG A 138 17.45 26.58 8.06
N ARG A 139 18.25 25.54 7.81
CA ARG A 139 18.51 25.04 6.45
C ARG A 139 17.25 24.52 5.78
N ILE A 140 16.45 23.70 6.48
CA ILE A 140 15.16 23.19 6.00
C ILE A 140 14.25 24.36 5.61
N LEU A 141 14.05 25.31 6.53
CA LEU A 141 13.16 26.44 6.30
C LEU A 141 13.66 27.35 5.16
N SER A 142 14.97 27.61 5.09
CA SER A 142 15.56 28.41 4.00
C SER A 142 15.41 27.75 2.63
N THR A 143 15.44 26.42 2.58
CA THR A 143 15.25 25.66 1.34
C THR A 143 13.81 25.80 0.85
N LEU A 144 12.84 25.72 1.75
CA LEU A 144 11.42 25.88 1.43
C LEU A 144 11.13 27.30 0.94
N ARG A 145 11.60 28.32 1.67
CA ARG A 145 11.36 29.75 1.38
C ARG A 145 12.05 30.24 0.11
N ASN A 146 13.32 29.88 -0.06
CA ASN A 146 14.14 30.43 -1.15
C ASN A 146 14.03 29.60 -2.44
N GLY A 147 13.55 28.37 -2.34
CA GLY A 147 13.55 27.42 -3.46
C GLY A 147 14.94 26.86 -3.76
N ILE A 148 15.02 26.07 -4.84
CA ILE A 148 16.26 25.43 -5.31
C ILE A 148 16.47 25.80 -6.77
N THR A 149 17.70 26.17 -7.15
CA THR A 149 18.03 26.47 -8.55
C THR A 149 18.82 25.32 -9.18
N ILE A 150 18.31 24.77 -10.29
CA ILE A 150 18.92 23.66 -11.04
C ILE A 150 18.89 24.01 -12.53
N GLY A 151 20.06 24.02 -13.18
CA GLY A 151 20.16 24.26 -14.63
C GLY A 151 19.51 25.59 -15.07
N GLY A 152 19.70 26.65 -14.28
CA GLY A 152 19.12 27.98 -14.53
C GLY A 152 17.64 28.14 -14.18
N LYS A 153 16.99 27.10 -13.64
CA LYS A 153 15.56 27.13 -13.27
C LYS A 153 15.40 27.10 -11.77
N ARG A 154 14.50 27.93 -11.25
CA ARG A 154 14.15 28.02 -9.84
C ARG A 154 12.90 27.19 -9.55
N PHE A 155 13.01 26.27 -8.61
CA PHE A 155 11.94 25.42 -8.10
C PHE A 155 11.45 25.99 -6.77
N ASP A 156 10.19 26.41 -6.72
CA ASP A 156 9.56 27.00 -5.54
C ASP A 156 8.66 25.97 -4.83
N PHE A 157 8.46 26.15 -3.52
CA PHE A 157 7.59 25.27 -2.73
C PHE A 157 6.17 25.25 -3.31
N LEU A 158 5.65 24.04 -3.55
CA LEU A 158 4.30 23.82 -4.03
C LEU A 158 3.36 23.42 -2.90
N VAL A 159 3.57 22.22 -2.33
CA VAL A 159 2.72 21.60 -1.29
C VAL A 159 3.33 20.27 -0.80
N PHE A 160 2.79 19.70 0.28
CA PHE A 160 3.00 18.32 0.70
C PHE A 160 1.67 17.63 1.03
N SER A 161 1.57 16.32 0.80
CA SER A 161 0.46 15.48 1.27
C SER A 161 0.70 14.96 2.70
N ALA A 162 -0.28 14.26 3.28
CA ALA A 162 -0.13 13.64 4.59
C ALA A 162 0.91 12.50 4.63
N SER A 163 1.10 11.74 3.55
CA SER A 163 2.19 10.73 3.48
C SER A 163 3.54 11.43 3.38
N GLN A 164 3.63 12.44 2.52
CA GLN A 164 4.85 13.22 2.32
C GLN A 164 5.30 13.95 3.59
N LEU A 165 4.36 14.47 4.39
CA LEU A 165 4.66 15.07 5.69
C LEU A 165 5.33 14.06 6.64
N LYS A 166 4.86 12.81 6.67
CA LYS A 166 5.46 11.74 7.48
C LYS A 166 6.86 11.37 6.98
N ASP A 167 7.05 11.36 5.67
CA ASP A 167 8.32 11.04 5.03
C ASP A 167 9.29 12.22 4.97
N SER A 168 8.90 13.39 5.51
CA SER A 168 9.67 14.63 5.41
C SER A 168 9.98 15.05 3.97
N SER A 169 9.00 14.85 3.07
CA SER A 169 9.10 15.20 1.66
C SER A 169 8.11 16.30 1.23
N VAL A 170 8.45 17.05 0.18
CA VAL A 170 7.61 18.12 -0.40
C VAL A 170 7.63 18.09 -1.92
N TRP A 171 6.57 18.60 -2.55
CA TRP A 171 6.57 18.93 -3.97
C TRP A 171 7.07 20.36 -4.20
N MET A 172 7.92 20.52 -5.22
CA MET A 172 8.37 21.82 -5.72
C MET A 172 8.10 21.95 -7.21
N PHE A 173 7.84 23.17 -7.67
CA PHE A 173 7.47 23.46 -9.06
C PHE A 173 8.37 24.55 -9.65
N ALA A 174 8.87 24.34 -10.86
CA ALA A 174 9.60 25.36 -11.60
C ALA A 174 8.64 26.29 -12.34
N SER A 175 8.60 27.56 -11.95
CA SER A 175 7.70 28.56 -12.54
C SER A 175 7.99 28.82 -14.02
N ARG A 176 6.95 29.09 -14.81
CA ARG A 176 7.03 29.50 -16.23
C ARG A 176 6.19 30.75 -16.50
N PRO A 177 6.39 31.45 -17.64
CA PRO A 177 5.51 32.54 -18.02
C PRO A 177 4.04 32.10 -18.01
N GLY A 178 3.22 32.77 -17.19
CA GLY A 178 1.78 32.51 -17.05
C GLY A 178 1.38 31.39 -16.08
N LEU A 179 2.33 30.69 -15.43
CA LEU A 179 2.02 29.66 -14.42
C LEU A 179 3.10 29.58 -13.34
N CYS A 180 2.74 29.91 -12.10
CA CYS A 180 3.59 29.70 -10.93
C CYS A 180 2.93 28.76 -9.89
N ALA A 181 3.70 28.36 -8.88
CA ALA A 181 3.20 27.49 -7.80
C ALA A 181 1.97 28.06 -7.08
N ALA A 182 1.86 29.40 -6.97
CA ALA A 182 0.69 30.05 -6.35
C ALA A 182 -0.58 29.91 -7.21
N ASP A 183 -0.45 29.94 -8.54
CA ASP A 183 -1.58 29.76 -9.46
C ASP A 183 -2.11 28.32 -9.38
N ILE A 184 -1.21 27.34 -9.31
CA ILE A 184 -1.55 25.93 -9.12
C ILE A 184 -2.32 25.76 -7.80
N ARG A 185 -1.85 26.34 -6.69
CA ARG A 185 -2.57 26.31 -5.40
C ARG A 185 -3.96 26.95 -5.49
N ARG A 186 -4.08 28.11 -6.14
CA ARG A 186 -5.37 28.80 -6.34
C ARG A 186 -6.36 27.96 -7.14
N SER A 187 -5.87 27.14 -8.08
CA SER A 187 -6.72 26.25 -8.88
C SER A 187 -7.33 25.08 -8.10
N MET A 188 -6.80 24.73 -6.92
CA MET A 188 -7.25 23.55 -6.16
C MET A 188 -8.60 23.76 -5.44
N GLY A 189 -8.88 24.98 -4.99
CA GLY A 189 -10.09 25.31 -4.23
C GLY A 189 -9.95 26.59 -3.40
N ASN A 190 -11.01 26.93 -2.68
CA ASN A 190 -11.03 28.04 -1.75
C ASN A 190 -10.82 27.55 -0.30
N PHE A 191 -9.73 28.02 0.31
CA PHE A 191 -9.33 27.65 1.67
C PHE A 191 -9.41 28.81 2.67
N SER A 192 -9.96 29.96 2.26
CA SER A 192 -9.89 31.23 3.02
C SER A 192 -10.62 31.18 4.37
N HIS A 193 -11.55 30.26 4.55
CA HIS A 193 -12.24 30.01 5.83
C HIS A 193 -11.39 29.25 6.85
N ILE A 194 -10.29 28.62 6.43
CA ILE A 194 -9.46 27.79 7.31
C ILE A 194 -8.37 28.63 7.96
N ARG A 195 -8.50 28.85 9.27
CA ARG A 195 -7.59 29.68 10.09
C ARG A 195 -6.48 28.91 10.80
N ASN A 196 -6.58 27.58 10.85
CA ASN A 196 -5.56 26.71 11.43
C ASN A 196 -4.58 26.27 10.33
N VAL A 197 -3.29 26.52 10.53
CA VAL A 197 -2.24 26.28 9.53
C VAL A 197 -2.11 24.79 9.19
N ALA A 198 -2.13 23.90 10.18
CA ALA A 198 -2.01 22.46 9.97
C ALA A 198 -3.19 21.91 9.16
N LYS A 199 -4.42 22.29 9.54
CA LYS A 199 -5.64 21.97 8.81
C LYS A 199 -5.62 22.53 7.39
N TYR A 200 -5.17 23.77 7.21
CA TYR A 200 -5.02 24.39 5.88
C TYR A 200 -4.06 23.57 5.01
N ALA A 201 -2.87 23.26 5.54
CA ALA A 201 -1.87 22.46 4.83
C ALA A 201 -2.39 21.06 4.48
N ALA A 202 -3.07 20.40 5.41
CA ALA A 202 -3.69 19.08 5.19
C ALA A 202 -4.76 19.11 4.08
N ARG A 203 -5.53 20.19 3.95
CA ARG A 203 -6.53 20.36 2.87
C ARG A 203 -5.90 20.71 1.54
N LEU A 204 -4.86 21.55 1.54
CA LEU A 204 -4.10 21.87 0.33
C LEU A 204 -3.43 20.60 -0.25
N GLY A 205 -2.85 19.77 0.61
CA GLY A 205 -2.19 18.50 0.24
C GLY A 205 -3.14 17.38 -0.19
N GLN A 206 -4.45 17.53 0.02
CA GLN A 206 -5.44 16.48 -0.27
C GLN A 206 -5.49 16.12 -1.76
N SER A 207 -5.15 17.03 -2.67
CA SER A 207 -5.13 16.76 -4.12
C SER A 207 -3.89 15.99 -4.59
N PHE A 208 -2.87 15.82 -3.73
CA PHE A 208 -1.58 15.19 -4.09
C PHE A 208 -1.44 13.75 -3.62
N GLY A 209 -2.40 13.23 -2.83
CA GLY A 209 -2.41 11.81 -2.54
C GLY A 209 -2.73 10.99 -3.79
N SER A 210 -2.08 9.86 -3.97
CA SER A 210 -2.29 8.92 -5.08
C SER A 210 -3.77 8.58 -5.25
N SER A 211 -4.28 8.68 -6.47
CA SER A 211 -5.69 8.38 -6.77
C SER A 211 -5.88 7.99 -8.22
N THR A 212 -6.93 7.20 -8.47
CA THR A 212 -7.41 6.86 -9.81
C THR A 212 -8.57 7.79 -10.16
N GLU A 213 -8.41 8.58 -11.22
CA GLU A 213 -9.51 9.40 -11.77
C GLU A 213 -10.51 8.50 -12.48
N THR A 214 -11.79 8.59 -12.14
CA THR A 214 -12.83 7.70 -12.68
C THR A 214 -13.75 8.43 -13.65
N LEU A 215 -14.75 9.15 -13.14
CA LEU A 215 -15.84 9.75 -13.91
C LEU A 215 -16.05 11.22 -13.52
N VAL A 216 -16.63 11.99 -14.42
CA VAL A 216 -17.08 13.36 -14.15
C VAL A 216 -18.51 13.27 -13.63
N VAL A 217 -18.77 13.88 -12.47
CA VAL A 217 -20.11 13.96 -11.87
C VAL A 217 -20.49 15.42 -11.73
N SER A 218 -21.49 15.84 -12.50
CA SER A 218 -21.95 17.22 -12.49
C SER A 218 -22.67 17.54 -11.18
N ARG A 219 -22.69 18.83 -10.78
CA ARG A 219 -23.32 19.25 -9.51
C ARG A 219 -24.80 18.91 -9.39
N HIS A 220 -25.53 18.83 -10.51
CA HIS A 220 -26.95 18.45 -10.52
C HIS A 220 -27.18 16.94 -10.35
N GLU A 221 -26.12 16.14 -10.47
CA GLU A 221 -26.13 14.69 -10.25
C GLU A 221 -25.70 14.34 -8.81
N VAL A 222 -25.48 15.36 -7.97
CA VAL A 222 -25.10 15.24 -6.57
C VAL A 222 -26.17 15.88 -5.71
N GLU A 223 -26.63 15.17 -4.68
CA GLU A 223 -27.52 15.72 -3.67
C GLU A 223 -26.80 15.88 -2.32
N MET A 224 -27.20 16.89 -1.55
CA MET A 224 -26.73 17.08 -0.18
C MET A 224 -27.76 16.53 0.79
N ILE A 225 -27.36 15.56 1.62
CA ILE A 225 -28.20 14.92 2.65
C ILE A 225 -27.72 15.33 4.05
N PRO A 226 -28.61 15.32 5.07
CA PRO A 226 -28.23 15.70 6.43
C PRO A 226 -27.27 14.67 7.06
N ASP A 227 -26.43 15.17 7.96
CA ASP A 227 -25.67 14.31 8.88
C ASP A 227 -26.60 13.67 9.92
N VAL A 228 -26.26 12.45 10.33
CA VAL A 228 -26.96 11.71 11.37
C VAL A 228 -26.27 11.99 12.70
N GLU A 229 -26.98 12.65 13.60
CA GLU A 229 -26.51 12.99 14.94
C GLU A 229 -27.50 12.51 16.01
N ASN A 230 -27.00 12.19 17.19
CA ASN A 230 -27.87 11.97 18.35
C ASN A 230 -28.09 13.27 19.14
N ALA A 231 -29.00 13.22 20.11
CA ALA A 231 -29.30 14.36 20.99
C ALA A 231 -28.11 14.82 21.86
N GLY A 232 -27.03 14.03 21.93
CA GLY A 232 -25.77 14.40 22.59
C GLY A 232 -24.78 15.14 21.69
N GLY A 233 -25.11 15.34 20.40
CA GLY A 233 -24.24 15.99 19.42
C GLY A 233 -23.17 15.08 18.81
N TYR A 234 -23.24 13.76 19.02
CA TYR A 234 -22.32 12.82 18.37
C TYR A 234 -22.79 12.50 16.95
N LEU A 235 -21.86 12.63 15.99
CA LEU A 235 -22.08 12.36 14.56
C LEU A 235 -21.86 10.87 14.25
N PHE A 236 -22.90 10.17 13.82
CA PHE A 236 -22.85 8.77 13.40
C PHE A 236 -22.46 8.61 11.93
N SER A 237 -22.66 9.66 11.12
CA SER A 237 -22.37 9.66 9.68
C SER A 237 -21.12 10.43 9.29
N ASP A 238 -20.19 10.66 10.22
CA ASP A 238 -18.99 11.48 9.94
C ASP A 238 -18.13 10.82 8.84
N GLY A 239 -18.05 11.49 7.70
CA GLY A 239 -17.20 11.06 6.59
C GLY A 239 -17.84 10.06 5.62
N ILE A 240 -19.13 9.72 5.75
CA ILE A 240 -19.79 8.77 4.84
C ILE A 240 -20.98 9.36 4.09
N GLY A 241 -21.11 9.01 2.82
CA GLY A 241 -22.24 9.34 1.94
C GLY A 241 -22.77 8.10 1.21
N LYS A 242 -23.60 8.33 0.19
CA LYS A 242 -24.23 7.25 -0.59
C LYS A 242 -23.87 7.34 -2.07
N ILE A 243 -23.81 6.20 -2.74
CA ILE A 243 -23.64 6.07 -4.19
C ILE A 243 -24.76 5.17 -4.73
N SER A 244 -25.40 5.56 -5.84
CA SER A 244 -26.42 4.72 -6.45
C SER A 244 -25.83 3.42 -7.00
N ALA A 245 -26.60 2.34 -6.98
CA ALA A 245 -26.15 1.03 -7.48
C ALA A 245 -25.75 1.06 -8.97
N THR A 246 -26.42 1.87 -9.80
CA THR A 246 -26.07 2.04 -11.21
C THR A 246 -24.73 2.75 -11.38
N PHE A 247 -24.51 3.85 -10.65
CA PHE A 247 -23.28 4.61 -10.75
C PHE A 247 -22.09 3.87 -10.13
N ALA A 248 -22.30 3.13 -9.04
CA ALA A 248 -21.28 2.26 -8.44
C ALA A 248 -20.72 1.24 -9.45
N LYS A 249 -21.56 0.66 -10.32
CA LYS A 249 -21.13 -0.24 -11.39
C LYS A 249 -20.24 0.46 -12.42
N GLU A 250 -20.61 1.67 -12.84
CA GLU A 250 -19.81 2.47 -13.78
C GLU A 250 -18.43 2.81 -13.19
N VAL A 251 -18.39 3.19 -11.91
CA VAL A 251 -17.15 3.47 -11.18
C VAL A 251 -16.30 2.20 -11.04
N ALA A 252 -16.90 1.06 -10.70
CA ALA A 252 -16.21 -0.22 -10.58
C ALA A 252 -15.51 -0.63 -11.89
N VAL A 253 -16.17 -0.48 -13.04
CA VAL A 253 -15.58 -0.77 -14.36
C VAL A 253 -14.35 0.10 -14.63
N LYS A 254 -14.36 1.37 -14.23
CA LYS A 254 -13.21 2.28 -14.36
C LYS A 254 -12.07 1.95 -13.40
N CYS A 255 -12.37 1.33 -12.27
CA CYS A 255 -11.37 0.83 -11.31
C CYS A 255 -10.84 -0.58 -11.67
N ASP A 256 -10.99 -1.01 -12.93
CA ASP A 256 -10.65 -2.35 -13.44
C ASP A 256 -11.36 -3.52 -12.73
N GLN A 257 -12.49 -3.25 -12.04
CA GLN A 257 -13.34 -4.27 -11.44
C GLN A 257 -14.40 -4.73 -12.44
N ARG A 258 -14.03 -5.65 -13.32
CA ARG A 258 -14.92 -6.10 -14.41
C ARG A 258 -15.97 -7.14 -14.00
N ILE A 259 -15.81 -7.77 -12.83
CA ILE A 259 -16.58 -8.98 -12.44
C ILE A 259 -17.53 -8.69 -11.26
N THR A 260 -17.08 -7.99 -10.22
CA THR A 260 -17.89 -7.69 -9.03
C THR A 260 -17.89 -6.20 -8.74
N THR A 261 -19.04 -5.66 -8.35
CA THR A 261 -19.16 -4.26 -7.93
C THR A 261 -18.89 -4.15 -6.44
N SER A 262 -17.93 -3.33 -6.05
CA SER A 262 -17.68 -3.04 -4.62
C SER A 262 -18.86 -2.31 -3.98
N SER A 263 -19.10 -2.64 -2.71
CA SER A 263 -20.17 -2.06 -1.87
C SER A 263 -19.86 -0.66 -1.37
N ALA A 264 -18.58 -0.29 -1.26
CA ALA A 264 -18.15 1.02 -0.78
C ALA A 264 -16.89 1.51 -1.48
N PHE A 265 -16.77 2.83 -1.65
CA PHE A 265 -15.64 3.49 -2.29
C PHE A 265 -15.16 4.65 -1.43
N GLN A 266 -13.86 4.71 -1.15
CA GLN A 266 -13.23 5.89 -0.58
C GLN A 266 -12.95 6.88 -1.71
N ILE A 267 -13.52 8.08 -1.60
CA ILE A 267 -13.55 9.07 -2.68
C ILE A 267 -12.93 10.41 -2.30
N ARG A 268 -12.51 11.14 -3.34
CA ARG A 268 -12.29 12.58 -3.32
C ARG A 268 -13.07 13.21 -4.46
N TYR A 269 -13.97 14.13 -4.15
CA TYR A 269 -14.81 14.81 -5.13
C TYR A 269 -14.88 16.31 -4.80
N GLY A 270 -14.33 17.18 -5.65
CA GLY A 270 -14.17 18.59 -5.29
C GLY A 270 -13.40 18.74 -3.97
N GLY A 271 -14.01 19.40 -2.98
CA GLY A 271 -13.51 19.49 -1.60
C GLY A 271 -14.14 18.49 -0.61
N PHE A 272 -14.91 17.51 -1.10
CA PHE A 272 -15.44 16.40 -0.31
C PHE A 272 -14.39 15.29 -0.16
N LYS A 273 -14.30 14.77 1.06
CA LYS A 273 -13.49 13.60 1.43
C LYS A 273 -14.36 12.62 2.22
N GLY A 274 -14.33 11.34 1.87
CA GLY A 274 -14.98 10.32 2.68
C GLY A 274 -15.20 9.00 1.95
N VAL A 275 -16.07 8.16 2.49
CA VAL A 275 -16.56 6.94 1.86
C VAL A 275 -17.94 7.20 1.28
N VAL A 276 -18.27 6.56 0.15
CA VAL A 276 -19.64 6.43 -0.33
C VAL A 276 -20.02 4.96 -0.39
N ALA A 277 -21.10 4.60 0.29
CA ALA A 277 -21.65 3.25 0.36
C ALA A 277 -22.81 3.09 -0.63
N MET A 278 -22.94 1.89 -1.21
CA MET A 278 -23.98 1.59 -2.17
C MET A 278 -25.36 1.69 -1.51
N ASP A 279 -26.25 2.48 -2.10
CA ASP A 279 -27.67 2.53 -1.75
C ASP A 279 -28.49 2.05 -2.96
N PRO A 280 -29.08 0.83 -2.91
CA PRO A 280 -29.90 0.29 -3.98
C PRO A 280 -31.15 1.12 -4.29
N THR A 281 -31.61 1.95 -3.35
CA THR A 281 -32.81 2.76 -3.48
C THR A 281 -32.53 4.16 -4.05
N SER A 282 -31.27 4.60 -4.04
CA SER A 282 -30.89 5.94 -4.49
C SER A 282 -30.97 6.08 -6.01
N ARG A 283 -31.62 7.16 -6.47
CA ARG A 283 -31.70 7.55 -7.88
C ARG A 283 -30.65 8.59 -8.28
N VAL A 284 -30.02 9.24 -7.30
CA VAL A 284 -28.99 10.27 -7.51
C VAL A 284 -27.62 9.60 -7.49
N LYS A 285 -26.70 10.02 -8.36
CA LYS A 285 -25.39 9.37 -8.49
C LYS A 285 -24.61 9.40 -7.17
N LEU A 286 -24.56 10.56 -6.51
CA LEU A 286 -23.90 10.73 -5.22
C LEU A 286 -24.79 11.52 -4.25
N SER A 287 -24.91 11.02 -3.02
CA SER A 287 -25.56 11.73 -1.92
C SER A 287 -24.50 12.04 -0.85
N LEU A 288 -24.12 13.30 -0.68
CA LEU A 288 -23.01 13.72 0.18
C LEU A 288 -23.49 14.48 1.41
N ARG A 289 -22.71 14.42 2.50
CA ARG A 289 -23.02 15.06 3.77
C ARG A 289 -22.15 16.28 4.06
N LYS A 290 -22.59 17.15 4.97
CA LYS A 290 -21.84 18.35 5.36
C LYS A 290 -20.52 17.99 6.04
N SER A 291 -20.51 16.97 6.89
CA SER A 291 -19.29 16.41 7.51
C SER A 291 -18.20 16.06 6.49
N MET A 292 -18.57 15.63 5.28
CA MET A 292 -17.64 15.28 4.20
C MET A 292 -17.02 16.49 3.52
N SER A 293 -17.69 17.66 3.52
CA SER A 293 -17.20 18.88 2.86
C SER A 293 -16.11 19.54 3.69
N LYS A 294 -14.89 19.60 3.15
CA LYS A 294 -13.71 20.12 3.87
C LYS A 294 -13.30 21.52 3.41
N PHE A 295 -13.57 21.86 2.14
CA PHE A 295 -13.35 23.17 1.54
C PHE A 295 -14.18 23.33 0.27
N ASP A 296 -14.35 24.56 -0.22
CA ASP A 296 -15.15 24.81 -1.43
C ASP A 296 -14.31 24.61 -2.70
N SER A 297 -14.88 23.91 -3.69
CA SER A 297 -14.22 23.66 -4.97
C SER A 297 -15.23 23.51 -6.11
N ASN A 298 -14.84 23.94 -7.31
CA ASN A 298 -15.64 23.82 -8.53
C ASN A 298 -15.33 22.54 -9.33
N ASN A 299 -14.41 21.70 -8.84
CA ASN A 299 -14.01 20.48 -9.53
C ASN A 299 -15.11 19.40 -9.45
N THR A 300 -15.49 18.85 -10.60
CA THR A 300 -16.52 17.81 -10.79
C THR A 300 -15.95 16.42 -11.07
N LYS A 301 -14.63 16.24 -11.01
CA LYS A 301 -13.99 14.93 -11.20
C LYS A 301 -14.05 14.10 -9.92
N LEU A 302 -14.50 12.85 -10.05
CA LEU A 302 -14.48 11.85 -9.00
C LEU A 302 -13.15 11.08 -9.04
N ASP A 303 -12.44 11.08 -7.93
CA ASP A 303 -11.27 10.24 -7.70
C ASP A 303 -11.60 9.14 -6.69
N VAL A 304 -11.24 7.90 -7.00
CA VAL A 304 -11.34 6.75 -6.09
C VAL A 304 -9.95 6.42 -5.57
N LEU A 305 -9.84 6.27 -4.25
CA LEU A 305 -8.59 5.95 -3.55
C LEU A 305 -8.52 4.47 -3.17
N ALA A 306 -9.64 3.96 -2.68
CA ALA A 306 -9.80 2.59 -2.22
C ALA A 306 -11.25 2.17 -2.38
N TYR A 307 -11.51 0.87 -2.29
CA TYR A 307 -12.84 0.29 -2.40
C TYR A 307 -12.93 -0.95 -1.50
N SER A 308 -14.14 -1.34 -1.13
CA SER A 308 -14.37 -2.57 -0.35
C SER A 308 -13.98 -3.80 -1.17
N LYS A 309 -13.21 -4.69 -0.55
CA LYS A 309 -12.70 -5.93 -1.16
C LYS A 309 -12.30 -6.91 -0.06
N PRO A 310 -12.20 -8.21 -0.35
CA PRO A 310 -11.65 -9.18 0.59
C PRO A 310 -10.24 -8.78 1.01
N GLN A 311 -10.05 -8.47 2.30
CA GLN A 311 -8.73 -8.23 2.86
C GLN A 311 -8.49 -9.15 4.05
N ALA A 312 -7.35 -9.86 3.98
CA ALA A 312 -6.89 -10.71 5.06
C ALA A 312 -6.75 -9.94 6.38
N CYS A 313 -7.08 -10.61 7.47
CA CYS A 313 -6.97 -10.09 8.81
C CYS A 313 -5.68 -10.59 9.46
N TYR A 314 -4.99 -9.71 10.18
CA TYR A 314 -3.77 -10.06 10.90
C TYR A 314 -3.79 -9.46 12.30
N LEU A 315 -3.41 -10.27 13.28
CA LEU A 315 -2.96 -9.74 14.56
C LEU A 315 -1.63 -9.00 14.37
N ASN A 316 -1.39 -8.03 15.24
CA ASN A 316 -0.12 -7.31 15.34
C ASN A 316 0.23 -7.16 16.82
N ARG A 317 1.42 -6.63 17.11
CA ARG A 317 1.89 -6.42 18.50
C ARG A 317 0.88 -5.67 19.37
N GLN A 318 0.25 -4.61 18.86
CA GLN A 318 -0.70 -3.80 19.62
C GLN A 318 -1.95 -4.61 19.96
N LEU A 319 -2.59 -5.24 18.96
CA LEU A 319 -3.76 -6.09 19.17
C LEU A 319 -3.47 -7.24 20.16
N ILE A 320 -2.34 -7.93 20.00
CA ILE A 320 -1.95 -9.03 20.90
C ILE A 320 -1.76 -8.51 22.33
N THR A 321 -1.09 -7.36 22.50
CA THR A 321 -0.92 -6.74 23.82
C THR A 321 -2.26 -6.41 24.47
N LEU A 322 -3.20 -5.83 23.72
CA LEU A 322 -4.51 -5.49 24.27
C LEU A 322 -5.35 -6.73 24.57
N LEU A 323 -5.41 -7.71 23.67
CA LEU A 323 -6.13 -8.97 23.88
C LEU A 323 -5.59 -9.75 25.09
N SER A 324 -4.26 -9.83 25.24
CA SER A 324 -3.62 -10.43 26.42
C SER A 324 -3.95 -9.63 27.70
N THR A 325 -3.95 -8.29 27.64
CA THR A 325 -4.37 -7.43 28.76
C THR A 325 -5.83 -7.69 29.17
N LEU A 326 -6.71 -7.89 28.20
CA LEU A 326 -8.13 -8.18 28.43
C LEU A 326 -8.40 -9.64 28.88
N GLY A 327 -7.38 -10.50 28.94
CA GLY A 327 -7.48 -11.83 29.55
C GLY A 327 -7.43 -13.00 28.57
N ILE A 328 -7.14 -12.80 27.28
CA ILE A 328 -6.89 -13.90 26.35
C ILE A 328 -5.58 -14.61 26.74
N ASN A 329 -5.62 -15.93 26.82
CA ASN A 329 -4.46 -16.75 27.19
C ASN A 329 -3.34 -16.67 26.13
N ASP A 330 -2.12 -16.36 26.56
CA ASP A 330 -0.90 -16.30 25.74
C ASP A 330 -0.72 -17.51 24.80
N GLN A 331 -1.14 -18.71 25.22
CA GLN A 331 -1.02 -19.95 24.44
C GLN A 331 -1.82 -19.94 23.13
N VAL A 332 -2.93 -19.18 23.07
CA VAL A 332 -3.73 -19.04 21.85
C VAL A 332 -2.90 -18.42 20.73
N PHE A 333 -2.15 -17.35 21.03
CA PHE A 333 -1.27 -16.71 20.05
C PHE A 333 -0.10 -17.60 19.66
N GLY A 334 0.46 -18.34 20.62
CA GLY A 334 1.53 -19.31 20.39
C GLY A 334 1.11 -20.38 19.38
N ARG A 335 -0.02 -21.04 19.61
CA ARG A 335 -0.57 -22.05 18.67
C ARG A 335 -0.82 -21.50 17.28
N LYS A 336 -1.50 -20.34 17.17
CA LYS A 336 -1.80 -19.74 15.86
C LYS A 336 -0.52 -19.38 15.09
N GLN A 337 0.55 -18.96 15.79
CA GLN A 337 1.85 -18.73 15.16
C GLN A 337 2.53 -20.04 14.73
N GLU A 338 2.52 -21.07 15.57
CA GLU A 338 3.11 -22.38 15.27
C GLU A 338 2.42 -23.05 14.08
N GLU A 339 1.09 -23.00 14.03
CA GLU A 339 0.29 -23.50 12.90
C GLU A 339 0.67 -22.80 11.59
N LEU A 340 0.83 -21.47 11.63
CA LEU A 340 1.25 -20.69 10.46
C LEU A 340 2.69 -21.05 10.03
N VAL A 341 3.63 -21.17 10.96
CA VAL A 341 5.02 -21.58 10.63
C VAL A 341 5.03 -22.97 10.00
N ALA A 342 4.29 -23.93 10.56
CA ALA A 342 4.18 -25.28 10.02
C ALA A 342 3.56 -25.31 8.60
N GLN A 343 2.58 -24.44 8.32
CA GLN A 343 2.03 -24.29 6.96
C GLN A 343 3.06 -23.72 5.98
N LEU A 344 3.83 -22.71 6.40
CA LEU A 344 4.89 -22.10 5.58
C LEU A 344 6.01 -23.09 5.27
N ASP A 345 6.35 -24.00 6.18
CA ASP A 345 7.35 -25.03 5.95
C ASP A 345 6.83 -26.09 4.95
N LYS A 346 5.57 -26.52 5.08
CA LYS A 346 4.95 -27.47 4.16
C LYS A 346 4.81 -26.94 2.74
N MET A 347 4.64 -25.63 2.55
CA MET A 347 4.60 -25.00 1.22
C MET A 347 5.86 -25.30 0.38
N LEU A 348 7.02 -25.49 1.01
CA LEU A 348 8.27 -25.72 0.28
C LEU A 348 8.42 -27.14 -0.26
N THR A 349 7.56 -28.07 0.14
CA THR A 349 7.67 -29.49 -0.20
C THR A 349 6.39 -30.06 -0.80
N ASP A 350 5.22 -29.60 -0.38
CA ASP A 350 3.92 -30.08 -0.82
C ASP A 350 3.27 -29.10 -1.83
N PRO A 351 3.06 -29.50 -3.10
CA PRO A 351 2.47 -28.64 -4.11
C PRO A 351 1.03 -28.21 -3.78
N VAL A 352 0.26 -29.03 -3.08
CA VAL A 352 -1.12 -28.70 -2.67
C VAL A 352 -1.09 -27.62 -1.60
N LYS A 353 -0.19 -27.73 -0.61
CA LYS A 353 -0.02 -26.69 0.42
C LYS A 353 0.55 -25.41 -0.14
N ALA A 354 1.43 -25.48 -1.13
CA ALA A 354 1.87 -24.31 -1.87
C ALA A 354 0.72 -23.62 -2.59
N LEU A 355 -0.15 -24.38 -3.25
CA LEU A 355 -1.32 -23.84 -3.94
C LEU A 355 -2.32 -23.20 -2.96
N GLU A 356 -2.62 -23.87 -1.84
CA GLU A 356 -3.44 -23.31 -0.75
C GLU A 356 -2.88 -21.97 -0.28
N PHE A 357 -1.59 -21.90 0.03
CA PHE A 357 -0.96 -20.65 0.46
C PHE A 357 -1.01 -19.56 -0.62
N LEU A 358 -0.72 -19.89 -1.88
CA LEU A 358 -0.81 -18.93 -3.00
C LEU A 358 -2.25 -18.44 -3.25
N ASN A 359 -3.26 -19.20 -2.83
CA ASN A 359 -4.66 -18.73 -2.84
C ASN A 359 -4.94 -17.69 -1.75
N THR A 360 -4.21 -17.73 -0.61
CA THR A 360 -4.35 -16.74 0.48
C THR A 360 -3.68 -15.39 0.19
N ILE A 361 -2.76 -15.31 -0.78
CA ILE A 361 -2.03 -14.08 -1.11
C ILE A 361 -2.74 -13.32 -2.24
N ASN A 362 -2.60 -11.99 -2.21
CA ASN A 362 -3.09 -11.05 -3.22
C ASN A 362 -2.79 -11.51 -4.67
N HIS A 363 -3.77 -11.39 -5.55
CA HIS A 363 -3.78 -11.87 -6.92
C HIS A 363 -2.90 -11.00 -7.85
N GLY A 364 -1.58 -11.14 -7.71
CA GLY A 364 -0.63 -10.63 -8.70
C GLY A 364 -0.42 -11.63 -9.84
N GLU A 365 -0.06 -11.14 -11.02
CA GLU A 365 0.33 -11.97 -12.17
C GLU A 365 1.39 -13.03 -11.80
N MET A 366 2.38 -12.65 -10.98
CA MET A 366 3.38 -13.58 -10.46
C MET A 366 2.78 -14.75 -9.70
N VAL A 367 1.81 -14.50 -8.82
CA VAL A 367 1.13 -15.56 -8.07
C VAL A 367 0.36 -16.46 -9.04
N GLY A 368 -0.24 -15.89 -10.10
CA GLY A 368 -0.87 -16.66 -11.18
C GLY A 368 0.10 -17.61 -11.88
N ILE A 369 1.29 -17.13 -12.26
CA ILE A 369 2.33 -17.95 -12.90
C ILE A 369 2.70 -19.14 -12.00
N LEU A 370 2.95 -18.91 -10.71
CA LEU A 370 3.35 -19.97 -9.78
C LEU A 370 2.23 -21.01 -9.58
N LYS A 371 0.96 -20.58 -9.58
CA LYS A 371 -0.18 -21.50 -9.53
C LYS A 371 -0.23 -22.39 -10.77
N GLU A 372 -0.10 -21.81 -11.96
CA GLU A 372 -0.07 -22.58 -13.22
C GLU A 372 1.10 -23.56 -13.28
N MET A 373 2.28 -23.18 -12.75
CA MET A 373 3.42 -24.10 -12.64
C MET A 373 3.10 -25.31 -11.75
N LEU A 374 2.53 -25.08 -10.56
CA LEU A 374 2.12 -26.17 -9.67
C LEU A 374 1.03 -27.05 -10.30
N LEU A 375 0.05 -26.45 -10.96
CA LEU A 375 -1.03 -27.17 -11.66
C LEU A 375 -0.53 -27.99 -12.85
N CYS A 376 0.54 -27.53 -13.53
CA CYS A 376 1.24 -28.26 -14.58
C CYS A 376 2.13 -29.42 -14.05
N GLY A 377 2.16 -29.60 -12.73
CA GLY A 377 2.85 -30.68 -12.04
C GLY A 377 4.35 -30.43 -11.85
N TYR A 378 4.76 -29.17 -11.67
CA TYR A 378 6.07 -28.86 -11.09
C TYR A 378 6.03 -29.05 -9.57
N SER A 379 7.02 -29.76 -9.02
CA SER A 379 7.21 -29.84 -7.57
C SER A 379 7.88 -28.55 -7.05
N PRO A 380 7.52 -28.04 -5.86
CA PRO A 380 8.11 -26.83 -5.27
C PRO A 380 9.65 -26.76 -5.25
N GLY A 381 10.33 -27.91 -5.13
CA GLY A 381 11.78 -28.00 -5.04
C GLY A 381 12.51 -28.36 -6.35
N GLU A 382 11.79 -28.68 -7.43
CA GLU A 382 12.40 -29.13 -8.69
C GLU A 382 12.76 -27.99 -9.62
N GLU A 383 11.84 -27.01 -9.78
CA GLU A 383 12.05 -25.88 -10.67
C GLU A 383 12.68 -24.71 -9.88
N PRO A 384 13.90 -24.26 -10.26
CA PRO A 384 14.64 -23.24 -9.51
C PRO A 384 13.91 -21.92 -9.29
N PHE A 385 13.15 -21.45 -10.29
CA PHE A 385 12.41 -20.18 -10.19
C PHE A 385 11.24 -20.27 -9.21
N LEU A 386 10.43 -21.33 -9.27
CA LEU A 386 9.35 -21.65 -8.33
C LEU A 386 9.89 -21.78 -6.92
N SER A 387 10.95 -22.55 -6.73
CA SER A 387 11.62 -22.76 -5.45
C SER A 387 12.08 -21.43 -4.85
N MET A 388 12.78 -20.60 -5.64
CA MET A 388 13.24 -19.28 -5.22
C MET A 388 12.09 -18.36 -4.78
N MET A 389 10.98 -18.36 -5.51
CA MET A 389 9.80 -17.55 -5.19
C MET A 389 9.10 -18.01 -3.90
N LEU A 390 8.88 -19.33 -3.73
CA LEU A 390 8.26 -19.89 -2.52
C LEU A 390 9.13 -19.66 -1.28
N TRP A 391 10.45 -19.83 -1.39
CA TRP A 391 11.40 -19.50 -0.32
C TRP A 391 11.32 -18.03 0.09
N THR A 392 11.21 -17.13 -0.89
CA THR A 392 11.09 -15.69 -0.63
C THR A 392 9.80 -15.34 0.08
N PHE A 393 8.67 -15.93 -0.32
CA PHE A 393 7.41 -15.75 0.41
C PHE A 393 7.49 -16.27 1.85
N ARG A 394 8.06 -17.46 2.06
CA ARG A 394 8.28 -18.02 3.41
C ARG A 394 9.14 -17.08 4.25
N ALA A 395 10.31 -16.69 3.73
CA ALA A 395 11.24 -15.82 4.44
C ALA A 395 10.59 -14.49 4.83
N SER A 396 9.80 -13.90 3.93
CA SER A 396 9.05 -12.69 4.22
C SER A 396 8.02 -12.86 5.32
N ARG A 397 7.25 -13.95 5.30
CA ARG A 397 6.24 -14.18 6.34
C ARG A 397 6.89 -14.41 7.71
N LEU A 398 7.99 -15.15 7.76
CA LEU A 398 8.78 -15.31 8.99
C LEU A 398 9.36 -13.99 9.48
N LEU A 399 9.85 -13.13 8.56
CA LEU A 399 10.33 -11.81 8.92
C LEU A 399 9.23 -10.91 9.47
N GLU A 400 8.03 -10.94 8.88
CA GLU A 400 6.85 -10.20 9.39
C GLU A 400 6.40 -10.72 10.75
N LEU A 401 6.42 -12.03 10.98
CA LEU A 401 6.15 -12.63 12.30
C LEU A 401 7.17 -12.16 13.34
N ARG A 402 8.47 -12.22 13.01
CA ARG A 402 9.55 -11.79 13.90
C ARG A 402 9.47 -10.29 14.23
N THR A 403 9.30 -9.45 13.22
CA THR A 403 9.43 -7.98 13.38
C THR A 403 8.13 -7.26 13.74
N ARG A 404 6.97 -7.87 13.46
CA ARG A 404 5.65 -7.22 13.65
C ARG A 404 4.62 -8.11 14.34
N SER A 405 4.95 -9.38 14.64
CA SER A 405 4.01 -10.37 15.18
C SER A 405 2.76 -10.47 14.32
N ARG A 406 2.95 -10.44 12.99
CA ARG A 406 1.87 -10.41 11.99
C ARG A 406 1.26 -11.80 11.79
N ILE A 407 0.39 -12.23 12.69
CA ILE A 407 -0.24 -13.56 12.66
C ILE A 407 -1.54 -13.49 11.87
N PHE A 408 -1.69 -14.32 10.84
CA PHE A 408 -2.90 -14.39 10.02
C PHE A 408 -4.07 -15.01 10.79
N ILE A 409 -5.26 -14.38 10.71
CA ILE A 409 -6.50 -14.88 11.32
C ILE A 409 -7.50 -15.26 10.22
N PRO A 410 -7.77 -16.56 10.01
CA PRO A 410 -8.71 -17.02 8.99
C PRO A 410 -10.15 -16.58 9.25
N MET A 411 -10.59 -16.59 10.51
CA MET A 411 -11.94 -16.18 10.94
C MET A 411 -12.03 -14.68 11.20
N GLY A 412 -11.53 -13.89 10.24
CA GLY A 412 -11.57 -12.44 10.32
C GLY A 412 -11.22 -11.77 8.99
N ARG A 413 -11.59 -10.50 8.86
CA ARG A 413 -11.21 -9.64 7.73
C ARG A 413 -10.83 -8.25 8.21
N SER A 414 -10.00 -7.57 7.42
CA SER A 414 -9.87 -6.12 7.51
C SER A 414 -10.95 -5.48 6.64
N MET A 415 -11.86 -4.69 7.21
CA MET A 415 -13.06 -4.22 6.50
C MET A 415 -13.20 -2.70 6.56
N MET A 416 -13.62 -2.09 5.46
CA MET A 416 -13.99 -0.66 5.45
C MET A 416 -15.26 -0.45 6.29
N GLY A 417 -15.28 0.60 7.10
CA GLY A 417 -16.46 0.98 7.88
C GLY A 417 -17.56 1.59 7.01
N CYS A 418 -18.81 1.21 7.25
CA CYS A 418 -20.00 1.72 6.59
C CYS A 418 -21.11 2.04 7.60
N LEU A 419 -22.11 2.81 7.18
CA LEU A 419 -23.26 3.21 8.00
C LEU A 419 -24.50 2.47 7.54
N ASP A 420 -25.31 2.01 8.50
CA ASP A 420 -26.64 1.47 8.22
C ASP A 420 -27.64 2.59 7.90
N GLU A 421 -27.80 2.88 6.61
CA GLU A 421 -28.78 3.83 6.08
C GLU A 421 -30.24 3.34 6.25
N THR A 422 -30.46 2.04 6.52
CA THR A 422 -31.81 1.46 6.68
C THR A 422 -32.38 1.66 8.08
N ARG A 423 -31.53 2.03 9.06
CA ARG A 423 -31.89 2.20 10.47
C ARG A 423 -32.46 0.91 11.10
N THR A 424 -31.95 -0.24 10.68
CA THR A 424 -32.38 -1.54 11.19
C THR A 424 -31.54 -1.96 12.39
N LEU A 425 -30.22 -1.79 12.33
CA LEU A 425 -29.31 -2.20 13.40
C LEU A 425 -29.52 -1.40 14.69
N GLU A 426 -29.56 -2.09 15.83
CA GLU A 426 -29.54 -1.51 17.16
C GLU A 426 -28.12 -1.16 17.62
N TYR A 427 -28.01 -0.33 18.66
CA TYR A 427 -26.69 -0.03 19.23
C TYR A 427 -26.08 -1.28 19.87
N GLY A 428 -24.83 -1.58 19.52
CA GLY A 428 -24.14 -2.82 19.91
C GLY A 428 -24.19 -3.90 18.84
N GLU A 429 -24.99 -3.71 17.79
CA GLU A 429 -25.09 -4.62 16.65
C GLU A 429 -24.25 -4.12 15.46
N VAL A 430 -23.80 -5.04 14.62
CA VAL A 430 -23.17 -4.77 13.33
C VAL A 430 -23.68 -5.75 12.29
N PHE A 431 -23.62 -5.37 11.01
CA PHE A 431 -23.83 -6.31 9.90
C PHE A 431 -22.51 -6.58 9.18
N VAL A 432 -22.24 -7.86 8.93
CA VAL A 432 -21.01 -8.34 8.29
C VAL A 432 -21.35 -9.47 7.31
N GLN A 433 -21.06 -9.24 6.03
CA GLN A 433 -21.16 -10.24 4.98
C GLN A 433 -19.85 -10.30 4.20
N VAL A 434 -19.33 -11.50 4.01
CA VAL A 434 -18.03 -11.75 3.36
C VAL A 434 -18.22 -12.51 2.05
N SER A 435 -17.36 -12.20 1.08
CA SER A 435 -17.26 -13.04 -0.12
C SER A 435 -16.35 -14.26 0.14
N CYS A 436 -16.83 -15.42 -0.30
CA CYS A 436 -16.14 -16.70 -0.19
C CYS A 436 -15.68 -17.12 -1.60
N HIS A 437 -14.37 -17.06 -1.83
CA HIS A 437 -13.76 -17.64 -3.03
C HIS A 437 -13.45 -19.11 -2.77
N SER A 438 -14.42 -20.02 -2.99
CA SER A 438 -14.22 -21.48 -3.07
C SER A 438 -13.13 -22.05 -2.14
N ASP A 439 -13.06 -21.53 -0.92
CA ASP A 439 -12.01 -21.83 0.05
C ASP A 439 -12.57 -22.94 0.93
N ARG A 440 -12.18 -24.19 0.63
CA ARG A 440 -12.62 -25.38 1.40
C ARG A 440 -12.23 -25.28 2.90
N GLN A 441 -11.39 -24.33 3.31
CA GLN A 441 -11.04 -24.13 4.72
C GLN A 441 -12.18 -23.59 5.59
N LEU A 442 -13.16 -22.86 5.03
CA LEU A 442 -14.35 -22.44 5.78
C LEU A 442 -15.31 -23.61 6.08
N GLN A 443 -15.22 -24.72 5.32
CA GLN A 443 -16.09 -25.88 5.52
C GLN A 443 -15.70 -26.74 6.72
N ASN A 444 -14.44 -26.67 7.19
CA ASN A 444 -13.94 -27.57 8.25
C ASN A 444 -13.82 -26.94 9.65
N GLY A 445 -14.19 -25.67 9.85
CA GLY A 445 -13.91 -24.94 11.11
C GLY A 445 -15.09 -24.35 11.86
N GLY A 446 -16.33 -24.38 11.34
CA GLY A 446 -17.45 -23.74 12.03
C GLY A 446 -18.73 -23.68 11.21
N LEU A 447 -19.34 -24.84 10.95
CA LEU A 447 -20.59 -24.95 10.20
C LEU A 447 -21.83 -24.43 10.94
N ALA A 448 -21.68 -23.83 12.13
CA ALA A 448 -22.79 -23.42 13.00
C ALA A 448 -23.15 -21.91 12.92
N MET A 449 -22.37 -21.08 12.22
CA MET A 449 -22.54 -19.61 12.22
C MET A 449 -22.87 -18.98 10.87
N PHE A 450 -23.09 -19.77 9.82
CA PHE A 450 -23.37 -19.27 8.48
C PHE A 450 -24.80 -19.62 8.04
N SER A 451 -25.57 -18.60 7.66
CA SER A 451 -26.84 -18.78 6.91
C SER A 451 -26.49 -18.79 5.42
N GLU A 452 -26.64 -19.94 4.75
CA GLU A 452 -26.45 -20.03 3.29
C GLU A 452 -27.64 -19.43 2.55
N SER A 453 -27.45 -18.25 1.95
CA SER A 453 -28.40 -17.69 0.99
C SER A 453 -28.09 -18.20 -0.42
N SER A 454 -28.50 -19.44 -0.72
CA SER A 454 -28.40 -20.02 -2.06
C SER A 454 -29.38 -19.35 -3.03
N ARG A 455 -28.94 -18.29 -3.73
CA ARG A 455 -29.59 -17.83 -4.96
C ARG A 455 -28.80 -18.31 -6.17
N SER A 456 -29.47 -19.11 -6.99
CA SER A 456 -29.01 -19.69 -8.24
C SER A 456 -28.33 -18.67 -9.16
N GLY A 457 -27.09 -18.97 -9.59
CA GLY A 457 -26.56 -18.51 -10.88
C GLY A 457 -25.21 -17.79 -10.91
N ASP A 458 -24.64 -17.33 -9.81
CA ASP A 458 -23.38 -16.56 -9.82
C ASP A 458 -22.26 -17.17 -8.98
N SER A 459 -21.03 -17.14 -9.52
CA SER A 459 -19.86 -17.94 -9.09
C SER A 459 -19.12 -17.41 -7.84
N SER A 460 -19.81 -16.81 -6.87
CA SER A 460 -19.23 -16.49 -5.54
C SER A 460 -20.23 -16.82 -4.43
N SER A 461 -19.88 -17.74 -3.53
CA SER A 461 -20.68 -17.93 -2.32
C SER A 461 -20.50 -16.73 -1.40
N LEU A 462 -21.60 -16.18 -0.89
CA LEU A 462 -21.61 -15.10 0.09
C LEU A 462 -21.96 -15.72 1.45
N ALA A 463 -21.29 -15.29 2.51
CA ALA A 463 -21.55 -15.78 3.87
C ALA A 463 -21.84 -14.60 4.80
N VAL A 464 -22.98 -14.66 5.47
CA VAL A 464 -23.34 -13.71 6.54
C VAL A 464 -22.77 -14.22 7.86
N VAL A 465 -22.05 -13.36 8.56
CA VAL A 465 -21.48 -13.67 9.89
C VAL A 465 -22.52 -13.33 10.95
N THR A 466 -22.77 -14.25 11.88
CA THR A 466 -23.65 -14.01 13.03
C THR A 466 -22.94 -14.37 14.34
N GLY A 467 -23.34 -13.74 15.45
CA GLY A 467 -22.75 -13.96 16.78
C GLY A 467 -21.75 -12.89 17.20
N GLU A 468 -20.99 -13.14 18.26
CA GLU A 468 -20.06 -12.14 18.80
C GLU A 468 -18.87 -11.89 17.87
N VAL A 469 -18.57 -10.61 17.64
CA VAL A 469 -17.45 -10.18 16.82
C VAL A 469 -16.63 -9.12 17.54
N ILE A 470 -15.32 -9.17 17.35
CA ILE A 470 -14.38 -8.18 17.87
C ILE A 470 -14.11 -7.17 16.77
N VAL A 471 -14.27 -5.89 17.09
CA VAL A 471 -14.00 -4.78 16.19
C VAL A 471 -12.98 -3.85 16.84
N SER A 472 -11.97 -3.47 16.08
CA SER A 472 -11.02 -2.42 16.48
C SER A 472 -10.39 -1.76 15.26
N LYS A 473 -9.76 -0.59 15.46
CA LYS A 473 -9.06 0.12 14.41
C LYS A 473 -7.59 0.27 14.78
N ASN A 474 -6.72 -0.14 13.86
CA ASN A 474 -5.28 0.01 14.04
C ASN A 474 -4.80 1.40 13.60
N PRO A 475 -3.82 2.01 14.28
CA PRO A 475 -3.23 1.59 15.55
C PRO A 475 -4.17 1.81 16.75
N CYS A 476 -4.19 0.87 17.69
CA CYS A 476 -4.98 0.90 18.93
C CYS A 476 -4.05 0.73 20.14
N LEU A 477 -4.19 1.56 21.17
CA LEU A 477 -3.34 1.52 22.36
C LEU A 477 -4.14 1.42 23.67
N HIS A 478 -5.38 1.91 23.68
CA HIS A 478 -6.22 1.84 24.87
C HIS A 478 -6.98 0.50 24.88
N PRO A 479 -7.06 -0.22 26.02
CA PRO A 479 -7.82 -1.48 26.12
C PRO A 479 -9.27 -1.38 25.67
N GLY A 480 -9.90 -0.22 25.85
CA GLY A 480 -11.27 0.07 25.39
C GLY A 480 -11.42 0.29 23.87
N ASP A 481 -10.33 0.34 23.10
CA ASP A 481 -10.36 0.46 21.63
C ASP A 481 -10.77 -0.85 20.93
N LEU A 482 -10.79 -1.96 21.68
CA LEU A 482 -11.36 -3.24 21.26
C LEU A 482 -12.79 -3.34 21.77
N ARG A 483 -13.74 -3.45 20.84
CA ARG A 483 -15.17 -3.56 21.16
C ARG A 483 -15.65 -4.96 20.78
N THR A 484 -16.37 -5.61 21.68
CA THR A 484 -17.15 -6.82 21.33
C THR A 484 -18.55 -6.37 21.00
N LEU A 485 -18.98 -6.64 19.76
CA LEU A 485 -20.28 -6.29 19.18
C LEU A 485 -20.99 -7.57 18.72
N LEU A 486 -22.30 -7.48 18.46
CA LEU A 486 -23.10 -8.59 17.97
C LEU A 486 -23.30 -8.48 16.45
N ALA A 487 -22.79 -9.42 15.68
CA ALA A 487 -23.11 -9.54 14.27
C ALA A 487 -24.50 -10.18 14.09
N VAL A 488 -25.38 -9.48 13.37
CA VAL A 488 -26.78 -9.89 13.13
C VAL A 488 -27.07 -9.97 11.64
N ASP A 489 -27.91 -10.92 11.23
CA ASP A 489 -28.35 -11.06 9.84
C ASP A 489 -29.51 -10.11 9.56
N VAL A 490 -29.27 -9.17 8.63
CA VAL A 490 -30.25 -8.17 8.20
C VAL A 490 -30.44 -8.26 6.69
N PRO A 491 -31.57 -8.82 6.20
CA PRO A 491 -31.83 -8.98 4.77
C PRO A 491 -31.75 -7.67 3.95
N ALA A 492 -32.12 -6.54 4.56
CA ALA A 492 -32.03 -5.23 3.91
C ALA A 492 -30.59 -4.81 3.59
N LEU A 493 -29.59 -5.37 4.31
CA LEU A 493 -28.17 -5.04 4.18
C LEU A 493 -27.37 -6.06 3.36
N HIS A 494 -27.99 -7.11 2.80
CA HIS A 494 -27.30 -8.15 2.00
C HIS A 494 -26.54 -7.64 0.76
N HIS A 495 -26.82 -6.41 0.33
CA HIS A 495 -26.06 -5.74 -0.73
C HIS A 495 -24.67 -5.25 -0.28
N MET A 496 -24.43 -5.18 1.05
CA MET A 496 -23.19 -4.71 1.66
C MET A 496 -22.23 -5.87 1.89
N VAL A 497 -21.27 -6.03 0.99
CA VAL A 497 -20.26 -7.11 1.00
C VAL A 497 -18.85 -6.57 1.25
N ASP A 498 -18.08 -7.30 2.07
CA ASP A 498 -16.68 -7.03 2.43
C ASP A 498 -16.46 -5.64 3.09
N CYS A 499 -17.46 -5.23 3.88
CA CYS A 499 -17.45 -4.04 4.72
C CYS A 499 -18.17 -4.34 6.05
N VAL A 500 -17.83 -3.60 7.11
CA VAL A 500 -18.54 -3.67 8.40
C VAL A 500 -19.53 -2.52 8.48
N VAL A 501 -20.81 -2.84 8.67
CA VAL A 501 -21.88 -1.83 8.72
C VAL A 501 -22.23 -1.55 10.18
N PHE A 502 -22.09 -0.29 10.58
CA PHE A 502 -22.36 0.21 11.93
C PHE A 502 -23.77 0.82 12.04
N PRO A 503 -24.39 0.74 13.23
CA PRO A 503 -25.71 1.28 13.46
C PRO A 503 -25.68 2.80 13.47
N GLN A 504 -26.73 3.42 12.95
CA GLN A 504 -26.96 4.86 13.09
C GLN A 504 -27.75 5.23 14.36
N LYS A 505 -28.21 4.22 15.12
CA LYS A 505 -28.93 4.39 16.40
C LYS A 505 -27.93 4.53 17.54
N GLY A 506 -28.21 5.41 18.50
CA GLY A 506 -27.36 5.64 19.67
C GLY A 506 -28.07 6.50 20.71
N GLU A 507 -29.16 5.97 21.24
CA GLU A 507 -30.04 6.68 22.17
C GLU A 507 -29.46 6.80 23.59
N ARG A 508 -30.11 7.63 24.40
CA ARG A 508 -29.73 7.97 25.79
C ARG A 508 -29.68 6.71 26.68
N SER A 509 -28.58 6.54 27.43
CA SER A 509 -28.46 5.45 28.41
C SER A 509 -28.31 6.01 29.83
N TYR A 510 -28.90 5.33 30.81
CA TYR A 510 -28.66 5.57 32.24
C TYR A 510 -27.58 4.59 32.70
N ILE A 511 -26.47 5.10 33.23
CA ILE A 511 -25.47 4.23 33.88
C ILE A 511 -26.07 3.74 35.20
N TYR A 512 -26.19 2.42 35.37
CA TYR A 512 -26.26 1.79 36.68
C TYR A 512 -24.82 1.61 37.15
N MET A 513 -24.38 2.43 38.12
CA MET A 513 -23.13 2.16 38.83
C MET A 513 -23.40 1.04 39.83
N ASP A 514 -23.27 -0.20 39.40
CA ASP A 514 -23.07 -1.31 40.32
C ASP A 514 -21.59 -1.32 40.71
N HIS A 515 -21.32 -1.36 42.02
CA HIS A 515 -20.00 -1.29 42.69
C HIS A 515 -19.59 0.07 43.24
N PHE A 516 -20.37 0.54 44.22
CA PHE A 516 -19.77 1.15 45.41
C PHE A 516 -19.98 0.18 46.58
N ASP A 517 -18.94 -0.54 46.97
CA ASP A 517 -18.89 -1.18 48.30
C ASP A 517 -18.79 -0.06 49.34
N ILE A 518 -19.96 0.48 49.74
CA ILE A 518 -20.08 1.30 50.94
C ILE A 518 -20.51 0.36 52.05
N PRO A 519 -19.60 -0.07 52.95
CA PRO A 519 -20.01 -0.80 54.13
C PRO A 519 -20.77 0.18 55.04
N PHE A 520 -21.93 -0.26 55.54
CA PHE A 520 -22.87 0.49 56.40
C PHE A 520 -23.76 1.51 55.70
N PHE A 521 -24.83 1.09 55.02
CA PHE A 521 -26.17 1.67 55.21
C PHE A 521 -27.24 0.73 54.64
N ASN A 522 -28.38 0.67 55.34
CA ASN A 522 -29.52 -0.18 55.00
C ASN A 522 -30.08 0.19 53.61
N SER A 523 -30.32 -0.81 52.75
CA SER A 523 -30.78 -0.69 51.36
C SER A 523 -32.01 0.24 51.16
N SER A 524 -32.87 0.37 52.18
CA SER A 524 -34.05 1.25 52.11
C SER A 524 -33.76 2.74 52.28
N LEU A 525 -32.62 3.17 52.83
CA LEU A 525 -32.28 4.59 53.02
C LEU A 525 -31.60 5.21 51.79
N VAL A 526 -30.87 4.40 51.02
CA VAL A 526 -30.21 4.83 49.78
C VAL A 526 -31.24 5.20 48.70
N SER A 527 -32.36 4.47 48.62
CA SER A 527 -33.42 4.78 47.63
C SER A 527 -34.18 6.07 47.99
N VAL A 528 -34.39 6.33 49.27
CA VAL A 528 -35.07 7.55 49.75
C VAL A 528 -34.17 8.77 49.59
N LEU A 529 -32.87 8.65 49.88
CA LEU A 529 -31.90 9.74 49.68
C LEU A 529 -31.67 10.08 48.20
N CYS A 530 -31.71 9.08 47.30
CA CYS A 530 -31.63 9.30 45.85
C CYS A 530 -32.87 10.01 45.26
N ASN A 531 -34.03 9.92 45.93
CA ASN A 531 -35.26 10.59 45.51
C ASN A 531 -35.41 12.00 46.12
N PHE A 532 -34.80 12.26 47.29
CA PHE A 532 -34.92 13.56 47.99
C PHE A 532 -33.84 14.57 47.60
N PHE A 533 -32.64 14.10 47.22
CA PHE A 533 -31.66 14.94 46.56
C PHE A 533 -31.75 14.69 45.06
N GLU A 534 -32.02 15.75 44.30
CA GLU A 534 -31.95 15.79 42.85
C GLU A 534 -30.47 15.63 42.41
N ILE A 535 -29.84 14.49 42.72
CA ILE A 535 -28.52 14.12 42.24
C ILE A 535 -28.71 13.85 40.76
N ARG A 536 -28.52 14.89 39.94
CA ARG A 536 -28.43 14.82 38.49
C ARG A 536 -27.36 13.77 38.14
N ARG A 537 -27.79 12.54 37.87
CA ARG A 537 -26.92 11.50 37.30
C ARG A 537 -26.32 12.09 36.02
N PRO A 538 -24.99 12.03 35.82
CA PRO A 538 -24.40 12.52 34.59
C PRO A 538 -25.03 11.80 33.40
N LEU A 539 -25.64 12.58 32.52
CA LEU A 539 -26.29 12.10 31.30
C LEU A 539 -25.19 11.65 30.34
N CYS A 540 -25.09 10.35 30.05
CA CYS A 540 -24.15 9.84 29.05
C CYS A 540 -24.92 9.41 27.79
N TYR A 541 -24.70 10.17 26.72
CA TYR A 541 -25.14 9.77 25.38
C TYR A 541 -24.18 8.73 24.81
N ARG A 542 -24.73 7.76 24.06
CA ARG A 542 -23.93 6.74 23.41
C ARG A 542 -23.14 7.31 22.24
N ARG A 543 -21.92 6.80 22.02
CA ARG A 543 -20.98 7.27 21.00
C ARG A 543 -21.02 6.33 19.80
N PRO A 544 -20.82 6.80 18.56
CA PRO A 544 -20.68 5.91 17.42
C PRO A 544 -19.59 4.86 17.66
N HIS A 545 -19.83 3.59 17.34
CA HIS A 545 -18.82 2.54 17.48
C HIS A 545 -17.50 2.83 16.74
N PRO A 546 -17.49 3.47 15.55
CA PRO A 546 -16.28 4.04 14.97
C PRO A 546 -15.46 4.89 15.95
N ASN A 547 -16.11 5.82 16.65
CA ASN A 547 -15.46 6.70 17.62
C ASN A 547 -14.96 5.93 18.85
N GLU A 548 -15.67 4.90 19.29
CA GLU A 548 -15.21 4.01 20.36
C GLU A 548 -13.93 3.24 20.00
N CYS A 549 -13.69 3.00 18.70
CA CYS A 549 -12.53 2.29 18.18
C CYS A 549 -11.40 3.26 17.82
N SER A 550 -10.58 3.70 18.79
CA SER A 550 -9.44 4.60 18.52
C SER A 550 -9.82 5.97 17.93
N GLY A 551 -11.00 6.51 18.24
CA GLY A 551 -11.45 7.81 17.75
C GLY A 551 -11.71 7.86 16.24
N SER A 552 -12.02 6.72 15.63
CA SER A 552 -12.21 6.56 14.19
C SER A 552 -13.44 7.28 13.65
N ASP A 553 -13.46 7.48 12.33
CA ASP A 553 -14.62 7.95 11.57
C ASP A 553 -14.95 6.98 10.41
N LEU A 554 -15.81 7.41 9.49
CA LEU A 554 -16.19 6.63 8.30
C LEU A 554 -15.62 7.27 7.01
N ASP A 555 -14.48 7.97 7.08
CA ASP A 555 -13.85 8.66 5.94
C ASP A 555 -12.90 7.79 5.10
N GLY A 556 -12.82 6.50 5.47
CA GLY A 556 -12.05 5.45 4.80
C GLY A 556 -11.27 4.55 5.76
N ASP A 557 -11.55 4.64 7.06
CA ASP A 557 -10.95 3.78 8.08
C ASP A 557 -11.28 2.30 7.85
N VAL A 558 -10.28 1.46 8.10
CA VAL A 558 -10.36 0.00 7.98
C VAL A 558 -10.25 -0.63 9.36
N TYR A 559 -11.21 -1.49 9.66
CA TYR A 559 -11.38 -2.12 10.96
C TYR A 559 -10.89 -3.56 10.92
N PHE A 560 -10.18 -3.97 11.96
CA PHE A 560 -9.97 -5.37 12.30
C PHE A 560 -11.30 -5.94 12.77
N VAL A 561 -11.84 -6.91 12.04
CA VAL A 561 -13.07 -7.63 12.42
C VAL A 561 -12.77 -9.12 12.50
N SER A 562 -13.00 -9.72 13.68
CA SER A 562 -12.75 -11.14 13.92
C SER A 562 -13.95 -11.78 14.61
N TRP A 563 -14.37 -12.93 14.12
CA TRP A 563 -15.39 -13.79 14.73
C TRP A 563 -14.80 -15.11 15.24
N ASP A 564 -13.48 -15.16 15.41
CA ASP A 564 -12.76 -16.25 16.08
C ASP A 564 -13.11 -16.28 17.59
N PRO A 565 -13.80 -17.31 18.10
CA PRO A 565 -14.20 -17.40 19.50
C PRO A 565 -13.01 -17.42 20.47
N GLU A 566 -11.84 -17.90 20.03
CA GLU A 566 -10.63 -17.94 20.87
C GLU A 566 -10.01 -16.56 21.08
N LEU A 567 -10.40 -15.57 20.27
CA LEU A 567 -9.94 -14.20 20.41
C LEU A 567 -10.92 -13.31 21.18
N THR A 568 -12.15 -13.77 21.46
CA THR A 568 -13.19 -12.98 22.13
C THR A 568 -12.82 -12.71 23.58
N PRO A 569 -12.55 -11.45 23.97
CA PRO A 569 -12.10 -11.15 25.33
C PRO A 569 -13.20 -11.42 26.35
N PRO A 570 -12.87 -11.95 27.55
CA PRO A 570 -13.85 -12.24 28.60
C PRO A 570 -14.42 -10.97 29.28
N ARG A 571 -13.82 -9.80 29.03
CA ARG A 571 -14.23 -8.52 29.62
C ARG A 571 -14.02 -7.37 28.63
N GLN A 572 -14.79 -6.30 28.81
CA GLN A 572 -14.63 -5.04 28.08
C GLN A 572 -14.26 -3.89 29.01
N VAL A 573 -13.49 -2.95 28.48
CA VAL A 573 -13.12 -1.70 29.15
C VAL A 573 -13.85 -0.54 28.46
N PRO A 574 -14.30 0.50 29.19
CA PRO A 574 -14.88 1.68 28.56
C PRO A 574 -13.93 2.32 27.54
N PRO A 575 -14.43 2.77 26.37
CA PRO A 575 -13.59 3.39 25.37
C PRO A 575 -13.05 4.74 25.85
N MET A 576 -11.81 5.06 25.49
CA MET A 576 -11.16 6.33 25.83
C MET A 576 -11.97 7.50 25.28
N ASP A 577 -11.87 8.67 25.93
CA ASP A 577 -12.40 9.90 25.36
C ASP A 577 -11.42 10.45 24.31
N TYR A 578 -11.90 10.52 23.07
CA TYR A 578 -11.16 11.01 21.91
C TYR A 578 -11.53 12.46 21.55
N THR A 579 -12.11 13.21 22.50
CA THR A 579 -12.44 14.62 22.29
C THR A 579 -11.18 15.40 21.84
N PRO A 580 -11.22 16.07 20.68
CA PRO A 580 -10.04 16.76 20.14
C PRO A 580 -9.56 17.91 21.04
N VAL A 581 -8.25 18.09 21.10
CA VAL A 581 -7.63 19.25 21.75
C VAL A 581 -7.99 20.53 20.98
N PRO A 582 -8.23 21.67 21.66
CA PRO A 582 -8.46 22.95 20.99
C PRO A 582 -7.39 23.29 19.96
N GLN A 583 -7.83 23.69 18.76
CA GLN A 583 -6.95 23.97 17.63
C GLN A 583 -6.35 25.38 17.74
N ALA A 584 -5.04 25.51 17.48
CA ALA A 584 -4.41 26.82 17.35
C ALA A 584 -4.91 27.52 16.07
N THR A 585 -5.53 28.70 16.19
CA THR A 585 -6.04 29.44 15.03
C THR A 585 -5.34 30.79 14.90
N LEU A 586 -5.13 31.25 13.67
CA LEU A 586 -4.59 32.56 13.39
C LEU A 586 -5.72 33.61 13.31
N ASN A 587 -5.42 34.82 13.77
CA ASN A 587 -6.32 35.98 13.63
C ASN A 587 -6.30 36.60 12.22
N ARG A 588 -5.49 36.06 11.30
CA ARG A 588 -5.34 36.49 9.90
C ARG A 588 -5.50 35.31 8.95
N ASP A 589 -5.48 35.58 7.64
CA ASP A 589 -5.44 34.51 6.63
C ASP A 589 -4.10 33.75 6.72
N VAL A 590 -4.14 32.44 6.46
CA VAL A 590 -2.95 31.58 6.42
C VAL A 590 -2.17 31.89 5.15
N MET A 591 -0.87 32.14 5.30
CA MET A 591 0.07 32.38 4.21
C MET A 591 0.91 31.12 3.95
N ILE A 592 1.57 31.04 2.79
CA ILE A 592 2.36 29.86 2.43
C ILE A 592 3.59 29.73 3.33
N GLU A 593 4.14 30.86 3.78
CA GLU A 593 5.25 30.91 4.72
C GLU A 593 4.89 30.28 6.07
N ASP A 594 3.61 30.36 6.49
CA ASP A 594 3.13 29.67 7.70
C ASP A 594 3.12 28.15 7.48
N VAL A 595 2.77 27.69 6.28
CA VAL A 595 2.75 26.26 5.91
C VAL A 595 4.17 25.69 5.85
N GLU A 596 5.12 26.45 5.30
CA GLU A 596 6.53 26.08 5.26
C GLU A 596 7.13 25.98 6.67
N GLU A 597 6.82 26.95 7.53
CA GLU A 597 7.25 26.96 8.93
C GLU A 597 6.60 25.81 9.71
N TYR A 598 5.31 25.55 9.49
CA TYR A 598 4.62 24.39 10.06
C TYR A 598 5.28 23.08 9.67
N PHE A 599 5.67 22.91 8.40
CA PHE A 599 6.37 21.70 7.94
C PHE A 599 7.71 21.52 8.65
N ALA A 600 8.51 22.58 8.77
CA ALA A 600 9.77 22.55 9.49
C ALA A 600 9.56 22.21 10.98
N ASN A 601 8.54 22.79 11.61
CA ASN A 601 8.16 22.51 13.00
C ASN A 601 7.68 21.06 13.17
N TYR A 602 6.92 20.52 12.22
CA TYR A 602 6.44 19.14 12.27
C TYR A 602 7.60 18.14 12.28
N ILE A 603 8.59 18.31 11.40
CA ILE A 603 9.76 17.42 11.30
C ILE A 603 10.50 17.32 12.65
N VAL A 604 10.64 18.43 13.37
CA VAL A 604 11.37 18.47 14.65
C VAL A 604 10.54 17.92 15.80
N ASN A 605 9.22 18.12 15.79
CA ASN A 605 8.34 17.81 16.92
C ASN A 605 7.51 16.52 16.75
N ASN A 606 7.70 15.76 15.66
CA ASN A 606 6.96 14.51 15.44
C ASN A 606 7.40 13.41 16.43
N SER A 607 6.57 13.16 17.44
CA SER A 607 6.82 12.19 18.51
C SER A 607 6.00 10.90 18.39
N LEU A 608 5.18 10.74 17.34
CA LEU A 608 4.22 9.63 17.20
C LEU A 608 4.87 8.24 17.33
N GLY A 609 5.97 8.02 16.60
CA GLY A 609 6.71 6.75 16.65
C GLY A 609 7.41 6.51 17.99
N VAL A 610 7.84 7.57 18.67
CA VAL A 610 8.47 7.50 20.01
C VAL A 610 7.43 7.07 21.04
N ILE A 611 6.25 7.70 21.02
CA ILE A 611 5.13 7.38 21.93
C ILE A 611 4.65 5.93 21.71
N SER A 612 4.48 5.51 20.46
CA SER A 612 4.07 4.13 20.15
C SER A 612 5.08 3.09 20.65
N ASN A 613 6.37 3.37 20.50
CA ASN A 613 7.43 2.49 21.01
C ASN A 613 7.47 2.49 22.54
N ALA A 614 7.30 3.66 23.17
CA ALA A 614 7.23 3.77 24.63
C ALA A 614 6.06 2.95 25.19
N HIS A 615 4.88 3.07 24.59
CA HIS A 615 3.71 2.28 24.99
C HIS A 615 3.99 0.77 24.89
N THR A 616 4.63 0.32 23.80
CA THR A 616 4.97 -1.10 23.62
C THR A 616 5.91 -1.59 24.72
N VAL A 617 6.87 -0.77 25.15
CA VAL A 617 7.84 -1.12 26.20
C VAL A 617 7.17 -1.14 27.58
N PHE A 618 6.40 -0.11 27.93
CA PHE A 618 5.73 -0.05 29.23
C PHE A 618 4.65 -1.11 29.36
N ALA A 619 3.88 -1.39 28.31
CA ALA A 619 2.88 -2.46 28.34
C ALA A 619 3.50 -3.86 28.51
N ASP A 620 4.75 -4.04 28.10
CA ASP A 620 5.50 -5.28 28.33
C ASP A 620 6.04 -5.39 29.77
N ARG A 621 6.56 -4.27 30.30
CA ARG A 621 7.21 -4.19 31.62
C ARG A 621 6.22 -4.15 32.79
N GLU A 622 5.13 -3.42 32.63
CA GLU A 622 4.19 -3.15 33.72
C GLU A 622 3.33 -4.38 34.08
N PRO A 623 3.01 -4.61 35.36
CA PRO A 623 2.17 -5.74 35.77
C PRO A 623 0.77 -5.71 35.15
N ARG A 624 0.14 -4.52 35.10
CA ARG A 624 -1.19 -4.26 34.51
C ARG A 624 -1.17 -4.07 32.98
N MET A 625 -0.01 -4.23 32.34
CA MET A 625 0.14 -4.16 30.88
C MET A 625 -0.42 -2.84 30.32
N ALA A 626 -1.31 -2.88 29.32
CA ALA A 626 -1.90 -1.69 28.71
C ALA A 626 -2.89 -0.93 29.62
N GLU A 627 -3.29 -1.50 30.76
CA GLU A 627 -4.12 -0.83 31.79
C GLU A 627 -3.28 -0.11 32.86
N SER A 628 -1.95 -0.12 32.75
CA SER A 628 -1.10 0.69 33.61
C SER A 628 -1.35 2.19 33.36
N GLU A 629 -1.26 3.00 34.41
CA GLU A 629 -1.46 4.46 34.33
C GLU A 629 -0.52 5.10 33.29
N VAL A 630 0.71 4.62 33.23
CA VAL A 630 1.73 5.01 32.24
C VAL A 630 1.26 4.73 30.80
N CYS A 631 0.70 3.54 30.54
CA CYS A 631 0.18 3.20 29.21
C CYS A 631 -1.07 4.01 28.85
N LEU A 632 -1.97 4.26 29.81
CA LEU A 632 -3.16 5.09 29.59
C LEU A 632 -2.79 6.55 29.29
N GLU A 633 -1.77 7.10 29.95
CA GLU A 633 -1.23 8.42 29.65
C GLU A 633 -0.59 8.47 28.25
N LEU A 634 0.19 7.44 27.90
CA LEU A 634 0.77 7.30 26.56
C LEU A 634 -0.30 7.16 25.47
N ALA A 635 -1.41 6.46 25.72
CA ALA A 635 -2.52 6.35 24.77
C ALA A 635 -3.18 7.71 24.51
N LYS A 636 -3.33 8.56 25.54
CA LYS A 636 -3.81 9.94 25.38
C LYS A 636 -2.85 10.80 24.56
N LEU A 637 -1.55 10.75 24.88
CA LEU A 637 -0.52 11.46 24.13
C LEU A 637 -0.43 10.98 22.68
N PHE A 638 -0.64 9.69 22.45
CA PHE A 638 -0.67 9.11 21.11
C PHE A 638 -1.83 9.67 20.28
N SER A 639 -3.03 9.80 20.86
CA SER A 639 -4.18 10.45 20.22
C SER A 639 -3.84 11.88 19.79
N ILE A 640 -3.21 12.68 20.67
CA ILE A 640 -2.75 14.04 20.35
C ILE A 640 -1.74 14.02 19.19
N ALA A 641 -0.79 13.09 19.21
CA ALA A 641 0.22 12.97 18.16
C ALA A 641 -0.35 12.53 16.80
N VAL A 642 -1.40 11.70 16.78
CA VAL A 642 -2.12 11.29 15.56
C VAL A 642 -2.80 12.50 14.90
N ASP A 643 -3.33 13.41 15.72
CA ASP A 643 -4.02 14.61 15.26
C ASP A 643 -3.09 15.81 15.02
N PHE A 644 -1.83 15.76 15.42
CA PHE A 644 -0.83 16.82 15.18
C PHE A 644 -0.77 17.30 13.71
N PRO A 645 -0.84 16.43 12.67
CA PRO A 645 -0.95 16.83 11.26
C PRO A 645 -2.14 17.74 10.92
N LYS A 646 -3.20 17.73 11.74
CA LYS A 646 -4.45 18.49 11.52
C LYS A 646 -4.64 19.62 12.53
N THR A 647 -4.14 19.47 13.75
CA THR A 647 -4.33 20.44 14.84
C THR A 647 -3.17 21.42 14.95
N GLY A 648 -1.96 21.00 14.56
CA GLY A 648 -0.74 21.78 14.75
C GLY A 648 -0.20 21.77 16.18
N VAL A 649 -0.79 20.96 17.08
CA VAL A 649 -0.35 20.83 18.48
C VAL A 649 0.53 19.59 18.64
N PRO A 650 1.82 19.73 19.00
CA PRO A 650 2.70 18.58 19.21
C PRO A 650 2.41 17.91 20.56
N ALA A 651 2.58 16.59 20.62
CA ALA A 651 2.51 15.84 21.87
C ALA A 651 3.87 15.89 22.59
N GLU A 652 3.90 16.53 23.76
CA GLU A 652 5.09 16.61 24.62
C GLU A 652 5.13 15.38 25.54
N ILE A 653 6.26 14.66 25.53
CA ILE A 653 6.45 13.45 26.35
C ILE A 653 7.05 13.85 27.69
N PRO A 654 6.36 13.62 28.83
CA PRO A 654 6.90 13.85 30.16
C PRO A 654 8.15 13.00 30.47
N PRO A 655 9.05 13.45 31.35
CA PRO A 655 10.29 12.73 31.66
C PRO A 655 10.10 11.29 32.16
N HIS A 656 9.01 11.00 32.88
CA HIS A 656 8.73 9.66 33.41
C HIS A 656 8.25 8.67 32.34
N LEU A 657 7.81 9.17 31.18
CA LEU A 657 7.41 8.35 30.02
C LEU A 657 8.56 8.08 29.04
N VAL A 658 9.78 8.53 29.37
CA VAL A 658 10.97 8.30 28.54
C VAL A 658 11.56 6.92 28.81
N VAL A 659 11.63 6.09 27.77
CA VAL A 659 12.18 4.74 27.85
C VAL A 659 13.70 4.75 27.82
N ARG A 660 14.32 3.99 28.74
CA ARG A 660 15.78 3.80 28.82
C ARG A 660 16.25 2.40 28.39
N GLU A 661 15.40 1.39 28.60
CA GLU A 661 15.66 -0.02 28.31
C GLU A 661 14.57 -0.56 27.41
N TYR A 662 14.93 -1.35 26.40
CA TYR A 662 13.99 -1.87 25.41
C TYR A 662 13.89 -3.41 25.48
N PRO A 663 12.73 -4.01 25.18
CA PRO A 663 12.64 -5.46 25.11
C PRO A 663 13.38 -6.03 23.90
N ASP A 664 13.87 -7.26 24.03
CA ASP A 664 14.65 -8.01 23.04
C ASP A 664 13.99 -8.08 21.66
N PHE A 665 12.66 -8.25 21.61
CA PHE A 665 11.90 -8.32 20.36
C PHE A 665 11.88 -7.03 19.53
N MET A 666 12.30 -5.89 20.09
CA MET A 666 12.42 -4.62 19.36
C MET A 666 13.76 -4.48 18.61
N GLN A 667 14.73 -5.37 18.87
CA GLN A 667 16.01 -5.44 18.15
C GLN A 667 16.78 -4.10 18.07
N LYS A 668 16.77 -3.32 19.15
CA LYS A 668 17.51 -2.05 19.26
C LYS A 668 18.97 -2.30 19.62
N LEU A 669 19.79 -2.57 18.61
CA LEU A 669 21.22 -2.92 18.77
C LEU A 669 22.07 -1.83 19.43
N ASP A 670 21.63 -0.57 19.35
CA ASP A 670 22.30 0.62 19.88
C ASP A 670 21.83 1.01 21.31
N LYS A 671 20.92 0.25 21.91
CA LYS A 671 20.31 0.56 23.21
C LYS A 671 20.43 -0.61 24.18
N VAL A 672 20.25 -0.33 25.48
CA VAL A 672 20.18 -1.37 26.51
C VAL A 672 18.91 -2.19 26.30
N THR A 673 19.03 -3.51 26.28
CA THR A 673 17.92 -4.43 26.06
C THR A 673 17.71 -5.43 27.20
N TYR A 674 16.47 -5.82 27.44
CA TYR A 674 16.09 -6.88 28.39
C TYR A 674 15.27 -7.98 27.70
N GLU A 675 15.30 -9.21 28.22
CA GLU A 675 14.47 -10.30 27.70
C GLU A 675 13.02 -10.16 28.18
N SER A 676 12.08 -9.93 27.25
CA SER A 676 10.65 -9.83 27.58
C SER A 676 10.10 -11.17 28.03
N LYS A 677 9.40 -11.20 29.17
CA LYS A 677 8.71 -12.39 29.70
C LYS A 677 7.26 -12.54 29.19
N ARG A 678 6.76 -11.55 28.44
CA ARG A 678 5.38 -11.52 27.93
C ARG A 678 5.24 -12.26 26.60
N VAL A 679 3.99 -12.39 26.14
CA VAL A 679 3.63 -13.09 24.90
C VAL A 679 4.44 -12.65 23.69
N ILE A 680 4.65 -11.34 23.47
CA ILE A 680 5.39 -10.85 22.30
C ILE A 680 6.85 -11.31 22.31
N GLY A 681 7.51 -11.27 23.48
CA GLY A 681 8.86 -11.80 23.64
C GLY A 681 8.94 -13.30 23.35
N LYS A 682 7.99 -14.08 23.88
CA LYS A 682 7.91 -15.53 23.62
C LYS A 682 7.72 -15.83 22.12
N LEU A 683 6.76 -15.15 21.48
CA LEU A 683 6.48 -15.29 20.04
C LEU A 683 7.70 -14.92 19.19
N PHE A 684 8.38 -13.83 19.54
CA PHE A 684 9.60 -13.40 18.84
C PHE A 684 10.70 -14.47 18.93
N ARG A 685 10.98 -14.98 20.13
CA ARG A 685 12.03 -16.00 20.34
C ARG A 685 11.68 -17.32 19.67
N ALA A 686 10.41 -17.71 19.65
CA ALA A 686 9.94 -18.91 18.93
C ALA A 686 10.24 -18.86 17.42
N VAL A 687 10.24 -17.67 16.79
CA VAL A 687 10.56 -17.51 15.36
C VAL A 687 12.02 -17.12 15.13
N ARG A 688 12.72 -16.60 16.14
CA ARG A 688 14.08 -16.08 16.02
C ARG A 688 15.07 -17.12 15.50
N ASP A 689 14.91 -18.36 15.95
CA ASP A 689 15.83 -19.46 15.64
C ASP A 689 15.46 -20.17 14.33
N HIS A 690 14.29 -19.86 13.74
CA HIS A 690 14.01 -20.19 12.34
C HIS A 690 14.79 -19.23 11.48
N ASP A 691 15.88 -19.69 10.85
CA ASP A 691 16.73 -18.86 9.99
C ASP A 691 15.90 -18.24 8.83
N PRO A 692 15.51 -16.95 8.91
CA PRO A 692 14.79 -16.28 7.82
C PRO A 692 15.78 -15.91 6.70
N SER A 693 17.08 -16.04 6.98
CA SER A 693 18.20 -15.79 6.10
C SER A 693 18.84 -17.06 5.57
N ALA A 694 18.17 -18.22 5.69
CA ALA A 694 18.47 -19.39 4.88
C ALA A 694 18.22 -18.99 3.43
N ARG A 695 19.23 -18.35 2.84
CA ARG A 695 19.13 -17.75 1.51
C ARG A 695 18.82 -18.89 0.55
N PRO A 696 17.90 -18.69 -0.42
CA PRO A 696 17.83 -19.61 -1.54
C PRO A 696 19.26 -19.75 -2.09
N LYS A 697 19.71 -20.99 -2.29
CA LYS A 697 21.04 -21.27 -2.83
C LYS A 697 21.20 -20.41 -4.09
N LYS A 698 22.33 -19.71 -4.22
CA LYS A 698 22.62 -18.99 -5.47
C LYS A 698 22.54 -19.99 -6.61
N PHE A 699 21.80 -19.66 -7.66
CA PHE A 699 21.70 -20.52 -8.84
C PHE A 699 23.08 -20.66 -9.48
N THR A 700 23.69 -21.83 -9.34
CA THR A 700 25.02 -22.13 -9.85
C THR A 700 24.94 -22.75 -11.24
N ARG A 701 26.08 -22.79 -11.93
CA ARG A 701 26.20 -23.54 -13.20
C ARG A 701 25.84 -25.02 -13.05
N MET A 702 26.11 -25.62 -11.88
CA MET A 702 25.70 -27.00 -11.59
C MET A 702 24.19 -27.14 -11.46
N ASP A 703 23.53 -26.17 -10.82
CA ASP A 703 22.06 -26.14 -10.73
C ASP A 703 21.45 -25.99 -12.12
N ALA A 704 22.04 -25.16 -12.99
CA ALA A 704 21.62 -25.03 -14.39
C ALA A 704 21.69 -26.37 -15.13
N MET A 705 22.76 -27.14 -14.95
CA MET A 705 22.91 -28.47 -15.56
C MET A 705 21.89 -29.48 -15.02
N LEU A 706 21.60 -29.46 -13.71
CA LEU A 706 20.71 -30.43 -13.05
C LEU A 706 19.21 -30.12 -13.23
N SER A 707 18.86 -28.85 -13.34
CA SER A 707 17.46 -28.39 -13.42
C SER A 707 16.97 -28.16 -14.85
N TYR A 708 17.84 -28.30 -15.86
CA TYR A 708 17.46 -28.08 -17.26
C TYR A 708 16.44 -29.13 -17.74
N ASP A 709 15.18 -28.71 -17.82
CA ASP A 709 14.06 -29.48 -18.36
C ASP A 709 14.14 -29.65 -19.89
N ARG A 710 14.50 -30.86 -20.35
CA ARG A 710 14.56 -31.20 -21.79
C ARG A 710 13.20 -31.22 -22.47
N ASP A 711 12.09 -31.32 -21.72
CA ASP A 711 10.75 -31.26 -22.32
C ASP A 711 10.46 -29.87 -22.91
N MET A 712 11.20 -28.85 -22.49
CA MET A 712 11.10 -27.48 -23.00
C MET A 712 11.70 -27.31 -24.40
N GLU A 713 12.39 -28.31 -24.95
CA GLU A 713 12.97 -28.24 -26.30
C GLU A 713 11.91 -28.52 -27.38
N VAL A 714 11.67 -27.50 -28.21
CA VAL A 714 10.73 -27.53 -29.34
C VAL A 714 11.51 -27.40 -30.65
N ASN A 715 11.16 -28.20 -31.66
CA ASN A 715 11.84 -28.16 -32.96
C ASN A 715 11.85 -26.73 -33.55
N GLY A 716 12.99 -26.29 -34.07
CA GLY A 716 13.17 -24.92 -34.61
C GLY A 716 13.63 -23.88 -33.59
N PHE A 717 13.78 -24.21 -32.29
CA PHE A 717 14.22 -23.23 -31.28
C PHE A 717 15.62 -22.67 -31.55
N ARG A 718 16.49 -23.45 -32.20
CA ARG A 718 17.88 -23.06 -32.48
C ARG A 718 17.98 -21.83 -33.38
N ASP A 719 17.00 -21.66 -34.27
CA ASP A 719 16.96 -20.54 -35.22
C ASP A 719 16.68 -19.20 -34.53
N HIS A 720 16.20 -19.23 -33.29
CA HIS A 720 15.84 -18.05 -32.49
C HIS A 720 16.81 -17.78 -31.33
N LEU A 721 17.94 -18.49 -31.23
CA LEU A 721 18.88 -18.35 -30.10
C LEU A 721 19.58 -16.99 -30.06
N GLU A 722 19.93 -16.42 -31.22
CA GLU A 722 20.57 -15.10 -31.29
C GLU A 722 19.64 -14.00 -30.75
N ASP A 723 18.41 -13.96 -31.25
CA ASP A 723 17.37 -13.02 -30.78
C ASP A 723 17.06 -13.22 -29.30
N ALA A 724 16.92 -14.48 -28.85
CA ALA A 724 16.64 -14.81 -27.45
C ALA A 724 17.77 -14.34 -26.52
N SER A 725 19.03 -14.52 -26.91
CA SER A 725 20.20 -14.06 -26.15
C SER A 725 20.24 -12.54 -26.04
N PHE A 726 19.95 -11.82 -27.12
CA PHE A 726 19.85 -10.36 -27.12
C PHE A 726 18.76 -9.86 -26.16
N PHE A 727 17.53 -10.37 -26.28
CA PHE A 727 16.42 -9.95 -25.41
C PHE A 727 16.62 -10.36 -23.95
N LYS A 728 17.29 -11.48 -23.68
CA LYS A 728 17.69 -11.88 -22.33
C LYS A 728 18.67 -10.86 -21.72
N GLY A 729 19.66 -10.42 -22.49
CA GLY A 729 20.60 -9.39 -22.06
C GLY A 729 19.91 -8.06 -21.72
N GLU A 730 18.99 -7.62 -22.57
CA GLU A 730 18.21 -6.38 -22.34
C GLU A 730 17.26 -6.51 -21.14
N TYR A 731 16.61 -7.66 -20.97
CA TYR A 731 15.79 -7.94 -19.79
C TYR A 731 16.60 -7.87 -18.49
N ASP A 732 17.74 -8.57 -18.46
CA ASP A 732 18.61 -8.62 -17.29
C ASP A 732 19.17 -7.24 -16.94
N PHE A 733 19.52 -6.46 -17.96
CA PHE A 733 19.97 -5.10 -17.78
C PHE A 733 18.87 -4.23 -17.15
N LYS A 734 17.66 -4.22 -17.73
CA LYS A 734 16.53 -3.42 -17.23
C LYS A 734 16.07 -3.87 -15.84
N LEU A 735 15.93 -5.18 -15.60
CA LEU A 735 15.54 -5.71 -14.29
C LEU A 735 16.62 -5.42 -13.23
N GLY A 736 17.89 -5.63 -13.57
CA GLY A 736 19.00 -5.34 -12.67
C GLY A 736 19.11 -3.85 -12.33
N ASN A 737 18.83 -2.94 -13.28
CA ASN A 737 18.77 -1.50 -12.99
C ASN A 737 17.67 -1.19 -11.98
N LEU A 738 16.49 -1.79 -12.12
CA LEU A 738 15.43 -1.65 -11.12
C LEU A 738 15.86 -2.18 -9.75
N MET A 739 16.53 -3.34 -9.70
CA MET A 739 17.03 -3.92 -8.45
C MET A 739 18.04 -2.99 -7.76
N ASP A 740 19.05 -2.52 -8.50
CA ASP A 740 20.06 -1.60 -7.95
C ASP A 740 19.43 -0.28 -7.50
N TYR A 741 18.49 0.24 -8.30
CA TYR A 741 17.78 1.48 -8.01
C TYR A 741 16.93 1.40 -6.75
N TYR A 742 16.17 0.31 -6.54
CA TYR A 742 15.37 0.07 -5.33
C TYR A 742 16.21 -0.55 -4.19
N GLU A 743 17.51 -0.75 -4.39
CA GLU A 743 18.43 -1.45 -3.47
C GLU A 743 17.93 -2.86 -3.07
N ILE A 744 17.23 -3.54 -3.99
CA ILE A 744 16.70 -4.89 -3.83
C ILE A 744 17.80 -5.90 -4.21
N LYS A 745 18.00 -6.92 -3.37
CA LYS A 745 19.17 -7.81 -3.50
C LYS A 745 18.91 -9.06 -4.33
N THR A 746 17.66 -9.48 -4.44
CA THR A 746 17.30 -10.74 -5.10
C THR A 746 16.20 -10.54 -6.13
N GLU A 747 16.25 -11.36 -7.18
CA GLU A 747 15.26 -11.36 -8.26
C GLU A 747 13.85 -11.67 -7.72
N ALA A 748 13.72 -12.61 -6.79
CA ALA A 748 12.42 -12.96 -6.22
C ALA A 748 11.79 -11.82 -5.40
N GLU A 749 12.57 -11.04 -4.66
CA GLU A 749 12.07 -9.88 -3.90
C GLU A 749 11.45 -8.83 -4.84
N ILE A 750 12.12 -8.50 -5.95
CA ILE A 750 11.62 -7.50 -6.89
C ILE A 750 10.38 -8.00 -7.65
N LEU A 751 10.38 -9.26 -8.10
CA LEU A 751 9.25 -9.83 -8.85
C LEU A 751 8.00 -10.02 -7.99
N SER A 752 8.17 -10.47 -6.75
CA SER A 752 7.07 -10.59 -5.79
C SER A 752 6.60 -9.22 -5.25
N GLY A 753 7.45 -8.20 -5.33
CA GLY A 753 7.25 -6.91 -4.66
C GLY A 753 7.33 -7.03 -3.13
N VAL A 754 8.00 -8.06 -2.63
CA VAL A 754 8.17 -8.36 -1.21
C VAL A 754 9.58 -7.97 -0.81
N VAL A 755 9.73 -6.76 -0.26
CA VAL A 755 11.03 -6.18 0.06
C VAL A 755 11.45 -6.52 1.49
N MET A 756 12.46 -7.40 1.63
CA MET A 756 12.92 -7.92 2.93
C MET A 756 13.73 -6.91 3.74
N SER A 757 14.59 -6.12 3.09
CA SER A 757 15.46 -5.13 3.73
C SER A 757 14.93 -3.72 3.53
N ALA A 758 14.90 -2.89 4.58
CA ALA A 758 14.70 -1.46 4.37
C ALA A 758 15.99 -0.93 3.77
N SER A 759 15.90 -0.23 2.64
CA SER A 759 16.97 0.65 2.21
C SER A 759 17.05 1.84 3.18
N LYS A 760 18.20 2.51 3.25
CA LYS A 760 18.33 3.81 3.93
C LYS A 760 17.50 4.92 3.26
N THR A 761 16.99 4.65 2.06
CA THR A 761 16.46 5.62 1.10
C THR A 761 14.98 5.36 0.74
N PHE A 762 14.44 4.19 1.07
CA PHE A 762 13.11 3.71 0.61
C PHE A 762 12.26 3.14 1.75
N ASP A 763 10.94 3.39 1.69
CA ASP A 763 9.95 2.83 2.62
C ASP A 763 9.43 1.50 2.08
N LYS A 764 9.54 0.44 2.89
CA LYS A 764 9.14 -0.93 2.54
C LYS A 764 7.70 -1.08 2.03
N TYR A 765 6.77 -0.19 2.41
CA TYR A 765 5.33 -0.37 2.13
C TYR A 765 4.84 0.43 0.92
N GLU A 766 5.20 1.72 0.82
CA GLU A 766 4.79 2.55 -0.32
C GLU A 766 5.54 2.19 -1.61
N ASP A 767 6.82 1.80 -1.50
CA ASP A 767 7.63 1.44 -2.67
C ASP A 767 7.28 0.03 -3.21
N GLY A 768 6.65 -0.85 -2.42
CA GLY A 768 6.30 -2.20 -2.86
C GLY A 768 5.24 -2.26 -3.97
N GLU A 769 4.21 -1.42 -3.92
CA GLU A 769 3.22 -1.30 -5.01
C GLU A 769 3.84 -0.64 -6.25
N ALA A 770 4.67 0.39 -6.05
CA ALA A 770 5.40 1.01 -7.15
C ALA A 770 6.30 -0.02 -7.86
N VAL A 771 7.08 -0.80 -7.11
CA VAL A 771 7.90 -1.90 -7.64
C VAL A 771 7.05 -2.88 -8.44
N ARG A 772 5.90 -3.34 -7.89
CA ARG A 772 4.98 -4.24 -8.62
C ARG A 772 4.50 -3.64 -9.95
N LEU A 773 4.15 -2.37 -9.96
CA LEU A 773 3.68 -1.65 -11.15
C LEU A 773 4.79 -1.48 -12.20
N VAL A 774 6.02 -1.20 -11.76
CA VAL A 774 7.19 -1.06 -12.63
C VAL A 774 7.59 -2.40 -13.23
N VAL A 775 7.65 -3.47 -12.43
CA VAL A 775 7.91 -4.83 -12.91
C VAL A 775 6.84 -5.28 -13.91
N ARG A 776 5.56 -4.96 -13.67
CA ARG A 776 4.48 -5.22 -14.61
C ARG A 776 4.67 -4.47 -15.94
N SER A 777 5.16 -3.23 -15.88
CA SER A 777 5.46 -2.43 -17.07
C SER A 777 6.61 -3.06 -17.88
N LEU A 778 7.68 -3.49 -17.20
CA LEU A 778 8.79 -4.22 -17.84
C LEU A 778 8.30 -5.52 -18.49
N LYS A 779 7.50 -6.33 -17.80
CA LYS A 779 6.94 -7.57 -18.36
C LYS A 779 6.08 -7.33 -19.59
N LYS A 780 5.26 -6.27 -19.59
CA LYS A 780 4.44 -5.89 -20.74
C LYS A 780 5.32 -5.56 -21.96
N GLU A 781 6.41 -4.84 -21.73
CA GLU A 781 7.39 -4.51 -22.76
C GLU A 781 8.09 -5.75 -23.31
N VAL A 782 8.53 -6.65 -22.43
CA VAL A 782 9.16 -7.94 -22.80
C VAL A 782 8.22 -8.81 -23.64
N ARG A 783 6.94 -8.87 -23.28
CA ARG A 783 5.92 -9.55 -24.12
C ARG A 783 5.75 -8.89 -25.48
N GLY A 784 5.94 -7.56 -25.56
CA GLY A 784 6.00 -6.84 -26.83
C GLY A 784 7.15 -7.32 -27.71
N TRP A 785 8.35 -7.49 -27.14
CA TRP A 785 9.52 -8.02 -27.86
C TRP A 785 9.26 -9.42 -28.42
N PHE A 786 8.61 -10.29 -27.64
CA PHE A 786 8.24 -11.64 -28.08
C PHE A 786 7.35 -11.63 -29.33
N ASN A 787 6.36 -10.74 -29.36
CA ASN A 787 5.37 -10.64 -30.45
C ASN A 787 5.92 -9.93 -31.70
N GLN A 788 6.96 -9.10 -31.55
CA GLN A 788 7.59 -8.38 -32.67
C GLN A 788 8.69 -9.19 -33.36
N CYS A 789 9.14 -10.27 -32.74
CA CYS A 789 10.24 -11.08 -33.24
C CYS A 789 9.78 -12.00 -34.39
N GLY A 790 9.44 -11.47 -35.57
CA GLY A 790 9.02 -12.26 -36.74
C GLY A 790 8.54 -11.44 -37.93
N SER A 791 8.69 -11.98 -39.15
CA SER A 791 8.08 -11.45 -40.38
C SER A 791 6.55 -11.38 -40.27
N ALA A 792 5.93 -10.51 -41.10
CA ALA A 792 4.52 -10.10 -41.13
C ALA A 792 3.47 -11.00 -40.40
N PRO A 793 2.46 -10.41 -39.73
CA PRO A 793 1.50 -11.12 -38.85
C PRO A 793 0.65 -12.23 -39.50
N GLU A 794 0.84 -12.51 -40.78
CA GLU A 794 0.04 -13.47 -41.57
C GLU A 794 0.59 -14.92 -41.53
N ASP A 795 1.81 -15.17 -41.03
CA ASP A 795 2.46 -16.51 -41.06
C ASP A 795 2.82 -17.14 -39.68
N GLU A 796 2.44 -16.56 -38.53
CA GLU A 796 2.78 -17.16 -37.22
C GLU A 796 1.92 -18.40 -36.90
N THR A 797 2.48 -19.58 -37.11
CA THR A 797 1.93 -20.84 -36.57
C THR A 797 2.18 -20.94 -35.05
N ASP A 798 1.29 -21.62 -34.32
CA ASP A 798 1.44 -21.81 -32.87
C ASP A 798 2.79 -22.50 -32.53
N ASP A 799 3.30 -23.35 -33.41
CA ASP A 799 4.57 -24.07 -33.24
C ASP A 799 5.81 -23.15 -33.34
N THR A 800 5.79 -22.12 -34.20
CA THR A 800 6.85 -21.11 -34.26
C THR A 800 6.93 -20.31 -32.95
N SER A 801 5.77 -19.97 -32.36
CA SER A 801 5.72 -19.28 -31.07
C SER A 801 6.25 -20.15 -29.92
N LEU A 802 6.02 -21.46 -29.96
CA LEU A 802 6.58 -22.40 -28.98
C LEU A 802 8.09 -22.57 -29.15
N ALA A 803 8.60 -22.58 -30.38
CA ALA A 803 10.05 -22.60 -30.66
C ALA A 803 10.76 -21.34 -30.13
N LYS A 804 10.16 -20.15 -30.29
CA LYS A 804 10.69 -18.90 -29.68
C LYS A 804 10.72 -18.97 -28.16
N ALA A 805 9.64 -19.43 -27.52
CA ALA A 805 9.58 -19.58 -26.07
C ALA A 805 10.60 -20.62 -25.54
N SER A 806 10.80 -21.70 -26.29
CA SER A 806 11.84 -22.70 -26.05
C SER A 806 13.23 -22.10 -26.11
N ALA A 807 13.52 -21.24 -27.09
CA ALA A 807 14.79 -20.52 -27.18
C ALA A 807 15.02 -19.61 -25.97
N TRP A 808 14.00 -18.89 -25.51
CA TRP A 808 14.06 -18.04 -24.31
C TRP A 808 14.35 -18.84 -23.05
N TYR A 809 13.74 -20.02 -22.91
CA TYR A 809 14.05 -20.95 -21.83
C TYR A 809 15.49 -21.46 -21.93
N HIS A 810 15.94 -21.87 -23.12
CA HIS A 810 17.28 -22.41 -23.36
C HIS A 810 18.39 -21.42 -22.98
N VAL A 811 18.32 -20.19 -23.48
CA VAL A 811 19.33 -19.15 -23.19
C VAL A 811 19.34 -18.70 -21.73
N THR A 812 18.31 -19.08 -20.95
CA THR A 812 18.21 -18.76 -19.52
C THR A 812 18.66 -19.91 -18.63
N TYR A 813 18.31 -21.16 -18.95
CA TYR A 813 18.54 -22.31 -18.07
C TYR A 813 19.71 -23.20 -18.50
N HIS A 814 20.18 -23.11 -19.75
CA HIS A 814 21.26 -23.97 -20.23
C HIS A 814 22.62 -23.54 -19.65
N GLN A 815 23.45 -24.51 -19.27
CA GLN A 815 24.75 -24.29 -18.60
C GLN A 815 25.75 -23.46 -19.40
N ASP A 816 25.60 -23.40 -20.73
CA ASP A 816 26.49 -22.69 -21.65
C ASP A 816 26.23 -21.18 -21.64
N TYR A 817 25.02 -20.76 -21.25
CA TYR A 817 24.63 -19.36 -21.14
C TYR A 817 24.69 -18.84 -19.69
N TRP A 818 25.03 -19.70 -18.73
CA TRP A 818 25.15 -19.30 -17.33
C TRP A 818 26.32 -18.33 -17.15
N GLY A 819 26.02 -17.13 -16.65
CA GLY A 819 27.01 -16.07 -16.43
C GLY A 819 27.41 -15.29 -17.69
N CYS A 820 26.77 -15.52 -18.84
CA CYS A 820 27.00 -14.75 -20.08
C CYS A 820 26.33 -13.37 -20.09
N TYR A 821 25.46 -13.09 -19.13
CA TYR A 821 24.74 -11.83 -18.99
C TYR A 821 25.24 -11.05 -17.77
N ASN A 822 25.02 -9.73 -17.75
CA ASN A 822 25.47 -8.83 -16.68
C ASN A 822 27.00 -8.75 -16.47
N GLU A 823 27.80 -8.97 -17.52
CA GLU A 823 29.26 -8.86 -17.45
C GLU A 823 29.69 -7.49 -16.88
N GLY A 824 30.55 -7.51 -15.86
CA GLY A 824 31.08 -6.31 -15.20
C GLY A 824 30.13 -5.60 -14.21
N LEU A 825 28.89 -6.10 -14.01
CA LEU A 825 27.90 -5.47 -13.13
C LEU A 825 27.79 -6.13 -11.74
N ASP A 826 28.46 -7.26 -11.50
CA ASP A 826 28.39 -8.03 -10.24
C ASP A 826 26.92 -8.28 -9.81
N ARG A 827 26.12 -8.81 -10.75
CA ARG A 827 24.72 -9.19 -10.57
C ARG A 827 24.58 -10.72 -10.71
N PRO A 828 23.61 -11.35 -10.04
CA PRO A 828 23.37 -12.79 -10.18
C PRO A 828 22.74 -13.13 -11.54
N HIS A 829 22.75 -14.42 -11.88
CA HIS A 829 22.05 -14.95 -13.06
C HIS A 829 20.54 -14.97 -12.82
N PHE A 830 19.77 -14.24 -13.64
CA PHE A 830 18.31 -14.12 -13.51
C PHE A 830 17.55 -15.20 -14.29
N LEU A 831 16.46 -15.71 -13.69
CA LEU A 831 15.67 -16.85 -14.15
C LEU A 831 14.28 -16.48 -14.68
N SER A 832 13.77 -15.27 -14.42
CA SER A 832 12.38 -14.89 -14.66
C SER A 832 12.02 -14.52 -16.10
N PHE A 833 13.03 -14.28 -16.96
CA PHE A 833 12.85 -13.90 -18.37
C PHE A 833 11.88 -14.81 -19.14
N PRO A 834 12.10 -16.14 -19.24
CA PRO A 834 11.22 -17.02 -20.01
C PRO A 834 9.80 -17.08 -19.41
N TRP A 835 9.66 -16.89 -18.10
CA TRP A 835 8.36 -16.86 -17.42
C TRP A 835 7.55 -15.59 -17.72
N CYS A 836 8.08 -14.62 -18.47
CA CYS A 836 7.28 -13.54 -19.05
C CYS A 836 6.27 -14.07 -20.10
N VAL A 837 6.59 -15.19 -20.75
CA VAL A 837 5.74 -15.90 -21.72
C VAL A 837 5.31 -17.28 -21.19
N TYR A 838 5.03 -17.34 -19.89
CA TYR A 838 4.71 -18.59 -19.17
C TYR A 838 3.62 -19.43 -19.85
N GLU A 839 2.63 -18.80 -20.49
CA GLU A 839 1.52 -19.47 -21.18
C GLU A 839 2.06 -20.47 -22.22
N LYS A 840 3.10 -20.10 -22.97
CA LYS A 840 3.72 -20.93 -24.01
C LYS A 840 4.58 -22.06 -23.42
N LEU A 841 5.27 -21.80 -22.32
CA LEU A 841 6.06 -22.82 -21.60
C LEU A 841 5.16 -23.88 -20.96
N ILE A 842 4.09 -23.45 -20.29
CA ILE A 842 3.10 -24.34 -19.68
C ILE A 842 2.42 -25.19 -20.77
N LEU A 843 2.04 -24.60 -21.90
CA LEU A 843 1.49 -25.36 -23.04
C LEU A 843 2.47 -26.41 -23.58
N THR A 844 3.76 -26.07 -23.72
CA THR A 844 4.81 -27.01 -24.14
C THR A 844 4.87 -28.22 -23.22
N LYS A 845 4.89 -27.98 -21.90
CA LYS A 845 4.94 -29.03 -20.89
C LYS A 845 3.68 -29.89 -20.89
N GLN A 846 2.49 -29.29 -21.02
CA GLN A 846 1.22 -30.01 -21.11
C GLN A 846 1.15 -30.92 -22.34
N ARG A 847 1.62 -30.44 -23.52
CA ARG A 847 1.69 -31.25 -24.75
C ARG A 847 2.59 -32.46 -24.60
N LYS A 848 3.78 -32.29 -24.00
CA LYS A 848 4.74 -33.39 -23.78
C LYS A 848 4.24 -34.42 -22.75
N LYS A 849 3.52 -33.98 -21.72
CA LYS A 849 2.92 -34.85 -20.68
C LYS A 849 1.59 -35.51 -21.11
N GLY A 850 1.05 -35.20 -22.29
CA GLY A 850 -0.23 -35.75 -22.74
C GLY A 850 -1.45 -35.33 -21.89
N MET A 851 -1.35 -34.20 -21.17
CA MET A 851 -2.45 -33.69 -20.36
C MET A 851 -3.50 -33.01 -21.25
N PRO A 852 -4.82 -33.24 -21.03
CA PRO A 852 -5.84 -32.54 -21.80
C PRO A 852 -5.76 -31.04 -21.52
N ALA A 853 -5.78 -30.21 -22.57
CA ALA A 853 -5.82 -28.75 -22.43
C ALA A 853 -7.05 -28.36 -21.59
N GLY A 854 -6.82 -27.92 -20.35
CA GLY A 854 -7.88 -27.49 -19.45
C GLY A 854 -8.74 -26.41 -20.12
N ARG A 855 -10.07 -26.54 -19.98
CA ARG A 855 -11.06 -25.61 -20.56
C ARG A 855 -10.64 -24.16 -20.30
N ARG A 856 -10.37 -23.41 -21.38
CA ARG A 856 -10.22 -21.96 -21.39
C ARG A 856 -11.41 -21.32 -20.68
N ALA A 857 -11.21 -20.76 -19.49
CA ALA A 857 -12.01 -19.61 -19.08
C ALA A 857 -11.56 -18.44 -19.95
N ALA A 858 -12.51 -17.83 -20.67
CA ALA A 858 -12.26 -16.73 -21.59
C ALA A 858 -11.64 -15.53 -20.85
N VAL A 859 -10.33 -15.38 -20.93
CA VAL A 859 -9.63 -14.10 -20.73
C VAL A 859 -9.41 -13.52 -22.13
N GLY A 860 -10.12 -12.44 -22.40
CA GLY A 860 -10.41 -11.93 -23.75
C GLY A 860 -9.17 -11.58 -24.57
N LYS A 861 -9.29 -11.87 -25.87
CA LYS A 861 -8.62 -11.12 -26.94
C LYS A 861 -8.95 -9.63 -26.75
N ALA A 862 -7.98 -8.83 -26.33
CA ALA A 862 -8.02 -7.39 -26.45
C ALA A 862 -6.73 -6.94 -27.13
N GLY A 863 -6.81 -6.60 -28.41
CA GLY A 863 -5.68 -6.10 -29.19
C GLY A 863 -5.99 -6.12 -30.67
N GLY A 864 -6.54 -5.02 -31.18
CA GLY A 864 -6.77 -4.81 -32.62
C GLY A 864 -8.02 -3.96 -32.88
N ILE A 865 -7.93 -2.65 -32.66
CA ILE A 865 -8.83 -1.71 -33.34
C ILE A 865 -7.93 -0.82 -34.19
N SER A 866 -7.96 -1.08 -35.49
CA SER A 866 -7.55 -0.16 -36.53
C SER A 866 -8.39 1.11 -36.42
N GLN A 867 -7.70 2.25 -36.41
CA GLN A 867 -8.32 3.52 -36.74
C GLN A 867 -8.72 3.45 -38.21
N ASP A 868 -10.01 3.58 -38.50
CA ASP A 868 -10.44 4.06 -39.80
C ASP A 868 -11.58 5.07 -39.63
N THR A 869 -11.36 6.19 -40.28
CA THR A 869 -12.16 7.41 -40.31
C THR A 869 -13.40 7.28 -41.18
N GLY A 870 -14.50 7.95 -40.81
CA GLY A 870 -15.44 8.49 -41.80
C GLY A 870 -16.91 8.08 -41.65
N LEU A 871 -17.71 9.05 -41.19
CA LEU A 871 -19.07 9.40 -41.66
C LEU A 871 -19.91 8.31 -42.36
N ASN A 872 -21.03 7.90 -41.76
CA ASN A 872 -22.34 8.35 -42.23
C ASN A 872 -23.52 7.93 -41.35
N VAL A 873 -24.53 8.79 -41.41
CA VAL A 873 -25.80 8.84 -40.69
C VAL A 873 -26.82 7.85 -41.26
N SER A 874 -27.50 7.05 -40.41
CA SER A 874 -28.97 6.87 -40.36
C SER A 874 -29.40 5.52 -39.73
N PRO A 875 -30.59 5.45 -39.07
CA PRO A 875 -30.98 4.35 -38.20
C PRO A 875 -31.89 3.32 -38.88
N CYS A 876 -31.71 2.04 -38.57
CA CYS A 876 -32.70 1.01 -38.85
C CYS A 876 -33.15 0.34 -37.55
N ILE A 877 -34.41 0.64 -37.24
CA ILE A 877 -35.33 -0.06 -36.35
C ILE A 877 -35.42 -1.54 -36.76
N CYS A 878 -35.36 -2.46 -35.81
CA CYS A 878 -36.20 -3.67 -35.82
C CYS A 878 -36.25 -4.31 -34.42
N THR A 879 -37.45 -4.27 -33.87
CA THR A 879 -38.03 -5.07 -32.80
C THR A 879 -37.84 -6.58 -33.00
N TYR A 880 -37.41 -7.30 -31.97
CA TYR A 880 -38.24 -8.22 -31.16
C TYR A 880 -37.48 -8.67 -29.91
#